data_AF-F4R2Z7-F1
#
_entry.id   AF-F4R2Z7-F1
#
_cell.length_a   1.000
_cell.length_b   1.000
_cell.length_c   1.000
_cell.angle_alpha   90.00
_cell.angle_beta   90.00
_cell.angle_gamma   90.00
#
_symmetry.space_group_name_H-M   'P 1'
#
loop_
_entity.id
_entity.type
_entity.pdbx_description
1 polymer ?
#
loop_
_entity_poly.entity_id
_entity_poly.type
_entity_poly.pdbx_seq_one_letter_code
_entity_poly.pdbx_strand_id
1 'polypeptide(L)'
;MTALKLLPFQESVLSDLKQEDALIVLARGLGARSIIGNFLKTYTKSNPKPVIVVNATLEEESGLKDDLGMQLVSIGHEMGSKERERVYQRGGVLSITSRILIVDLLCRKIDIERISGLVILHAELVTPTSIEAFIVRVFRRSNTTGFLKAFSEEPEHFTFGLSPLQTVLTQLRLRTVMIWPRFHASVRKDLEARKPKVIELHQALSPAMNDIQTSIIECMDASLNQIRRANTNLEVDDLTVDNALFRSFDMIIRAQLDPIWHRVSPQTRQLVGDLTTLRKLLGYLLSFDCVTFYQFLETILAANSSTTTGVTAQNQSPWLFTSAADTIFSVAKRRLYENIEKSKNSTNEAQWDWNWLPKGTQPVLEEQPKWLLLGEVLKEIEVSLESDELSKTENLNSGKVVLIMCSSSSICAMLNEYLTTQDEELDEVYKLKPMMRRRLKHYFLWKGSLGKMTRNLNQKSGNLNPIRSIQPSNFASKTGSTTGSSDQNLSEALKRKADYRNSGAGLNKRRRVRGGGAGTGSTKMDSVLIKVAFKHEKRLDSMTSASGLKPIEDDTTSQALIVEDFNEDDFSAYFDLLSTDDMVIIRTYLGDEDDRVLEELHPRYIVMYEPDVAFVRRVECYRASNPGLNVKTYFMMYSDSVEEQRYLSSVRREKEAFERLIRENATMVVPLQAEVRPGESTEEETLRTISSRLGGKALQSGLPQVVVDVREFRSSLPSLLHAANFLVEPTTLIVGDYIISPDMCVERKSISDLIQSFNSGRLYQQCEMMTAHYKQPILLIEFDQKKSFSLDTYKDTRGAGSSATNLKAPSDTDLQAKLVLLTLSFPKLRLIWSSSPQATAEIFREIKSGHPEPDTTTASLIGLDEYSKADKAGNLELIEGSNSNNRILSEEMIRSLPGMNLINSNKILRSKKKKVNNLRELCGLSEREMKNLIGIESGSKLYKFVNEEVDGKS
;
A
#
# COMPACT_ATOMS: atom_id res chain seq x y z
N MET A 1 2.69 -4.53 38.58
CA MET A 1 3.34 -5.00 37.34
C MET A 1 3.48 -6.51 37.39
N THR A 2 2.44 -7.19 36.94
CA THR A 2 2.37 -8.66 36.83
C THR A 2 3.45 -9.15 35.85
N ALA A 3 4.10 -10.26 36.15
CA ALA A 3 4.90 -10.96 35.17
C ALA A 3 3.92 -11.54 34.13
N LEU A 4 4.15 -11.28 32.83
CA LEU A 4 3.43 -11.96 31.77
C LEU A 4 3.59 -13.46 31.99
N LYS A 5 2.47 -14.15 32.19
CA LYS A 5 2.46 -15.56 32.54
C LYS A 5 2.84 -16.36 31.31
N LEU A 6 4.08 -16.84 31.27
CA LEU A 6 4.57 -17.68 30.18
C LEU A 6 4.00 -19.09 30.30
N LEU A 7 3.70 -19.69 29.16
CA LEU A 7 3.41 -21.11 29.04
C LEU A 7 4.71 -21.92 29.14
N PRO A 8 4.66 -23.21 29.56
CA PRO A 8 5.87 -24.00 29.77
C PRO A 8 6.78 -24.11 28.54
N PHE A 9 6.22 -24.23 27.33
CA PHE A 9 7.02 -24.19 26.10
C PHE A 9 7.68 -22.82 25.86
N GLN A 10 7.01 -21.71 26.22
CA GLN A 10 7.60 -20.37 26.08
C GLN A 10 8.74 -20.18 27.10
N GLU A 11 8.64 -20.77 28.29
CA GLU A 11 9.74 -20.82 29.25
C GLU A 11 10.94 -21.63 28.72
N SER A 12 10.69 -22.74 28.03
CA SER A 12 11.73 -23.51 27.34
C SER A 12 12.43 -22.67 26.27
N VAL A 13 11.66 -21.98 25.42
CA VAL A 13 12.22 -21.06 24.41
C VAL A 13 13.08 -19.98 25.07
N LEU A 14 12.60 -19.40 26.18
CA LEU A 14 13.32 -18.37 26.93
C LEU A 14 14.61 -18.90 27.58
N SER A 15 14.62 -20.16 28.02
CA SER A 15 15.82 -20.82 28.55
C SER A 15 16.87 -20.99 27.45
N ASP A 16 16.48 -21.49 26.29
CA ASP A 16 17.38 -21.71 25.14
C ASP A 16 17.95 -20.36 24.63
N LEU A 17 17.09 -19.33 24.57
CA LEU A 17 17.46 -17.96 24.23
C LEU A 17 18.59 -17.38 25.09
N LYS A 18 18.67 -17.75 26.37
CA LYS A 18 19.71 -17.25 27.28
C LYS A 18 21.05 -17.94 27.08
N GLN A 19 21.08 -19.13 26.50
CA GLN A 19 22.29 -19.94 26.37
C GLN A 19 23.11 -19.56 25.15
N GLU A 20 22.49 -19.42 23.98
CA GLU A 20 23.20 -19.27 22.70
C GLU A 20 22.61 -18.18 21.80
N ASP A 21 23.46 -17.53 21.01
CA ASP A 21 23.07 -16.56 19.97
C ASP A 21 22.46 -17.29 18.77
N ALA A 22 21.15 -17.11 18.57
CA ALA A 22 20.38 -17.81 17.57
C ALA A 22 19.41 -16.91 16.81
N LEU A 23 19.03 -17.38 15.62
CA LEU A 23 17.85 -16.92 14.89
C LEU A 23 16.65 -17.77 15.34
N ILE A 24 15.59 -17.14 15.82
CA ILE A 24 14.38 -17.79 16.32
C ILE A 24 13.28 -17.60 15.28
N VAL A 25 12.77 -18.70 14.76
CA VAL A 25 11.65 -18.71 13.82
C VAL A 25 10.45 -19.34 14.51
N LEU A 26 9.50 -18.51 14.91
CA LEU A 26 8.27 -18.90 15.59
C LEU A 26 7.10 -18.93 14.62
N ALA A 27 6.14 -19.83 14.84
CA ALA A 27 4.87 -19.77 14.13
C ALA A 27 4.06 -18.57 14.66
N ARG A 28 3.44 -17.79 13.76
CA ARG A 28 2.63 -16.61 14.13
C ARG A 28 1.57 -16.98 15.16
N GLY A 29 1.39 -16.13 16.17
CA GLY A 29 0.38 -16.30 17.21
C GLY A 29 0.77 -17.26 18.35
N LEU A 30 2.03 -17.68 18.44
CA LEU A 30 2.56 -18.44 19.60
C LEU A 30 3.10 -17.54 20.73
N GLY A 31 2.94 -16.21 20.60
CA GLY A 31 3.33 -15.23 21.62
C GLY A 31 4.79 -14.79 21.56
N ALA A 32 5.32 -14.46 20.37
CA ALA A 32 6.69 -13.96 20.22
C ALA A 32 6.94 -12.68 21.06
N ARG A 33 6.00 -11.73 21.05
CA ARG A 33 6.06 -10.52 21.89
C ARG A 33 6.25 -10.84 23.37
N SER A 34 5.47 -11.78 23.91
CA SER A 34 5.59 -12.21 25.31
C SER A 34 6.97 -12.79 25.65
N ILE A 35 7.56 -13.54 24.71
CA ILE A 35 8.92 -14.10 24.85
C ILE A 35 9.97 -12.98 24.82
N ILE A 36 9.88 -12.07 23.84
CA ILE A 36 10.80 -10.93 23.68
C ILE A 36 10.72 -10.00 24.90
N GLY A 37 9.51 -9.63 25.32
CA GLY A 37 9.27 -8.77 26.48
C GLY A 37 9.86 -9.36 27.77
N ASN A 38 9.63 -10.66 28.04
CA ASN A 38 10.22 -11.32 29.20
C ASN A 38 11.74 -11.47 29.10
N PHE A 39 12.28 -11.71 27.90
CA PHE A 39 13.72 -11.72 27.67
C PHE A 39 14.34 -10.35 28.00
N LEU A 40 13.80 -9.27 27.44
CA LEU A 40 14.27 -7.90 27.69
C LEU A 40 14.13 -7.49 29.15
N LYS A 41 13.06 -7.93 29.83
CA LYS A 41 12.83 -7.67 31.26
C LYS A 41 13.96 -8.18 32.14
N THR A 42 14.64 -9.28 31.77
CA THR A 42 15.81 -9.76 32.53
C THR A 42 16.99 -8.79 32.49
N TYR A 43 17.11 -7.97 31.44
CA TYR A 43 18.19 -7.00 31.29
C TYR A 43 17.85 -5.60 31.85
N THR A 44 16.56 -5.28 32.02
CA THR A 44 16.13 -3.99 32.60
C THR A 44 16.55 -3.77 34.06
N LYS A 45 16.54 -4.83 34.89
CA LYS A 45 16.79 -4.73 36.34
C LYS A 45 18.27 -4.90 36.72
N SER A 46 19.07 -5.51 35.85
CA SER A 46 20.36 -6.07 36.22
C SER A 46 21.56 -5.47 35.51
N ASN A 47 21.38 -4.60 34.50
CA ASN A 47 22.50 -4.12 33.68
C ASN A 47 22.49 -2.60 33.42
N PRO A 48 23.58 -1.87 33.74
CA PRO A 48 23.77 -0.46 33.34
C PRO A 48 24.23 -0.30 31.88
N LYS A 49 24.37 -1.41 31.14
CA LYS A 49 24.81 -1.46 29.75
C LYS A 49 23.59 -1.50 28.81
N PRO A 50 23.64 -0.82 27.65
CA PRO A 50 22.51 -0.77 26.74
C PRO A 50 22.29 -2.12 26.05
N VAL A 51 21.02 -2.55 25.99
CA VAL A 51 20.52 -3.60 25.10
C VAL A 51 19.65 -2.93 24.05
N ILE A 52 19.95 -3.16 22.79
CA ILE A 52 19.32 -2.41 21.69
C ILE A 52 18.37 -3.32 20.92
N VAL A 53 17.13 -2.88 20.77
CA VAL A 53 16.11 -3.50 19.91
C VAL A 53 16.10 -2.72 18.59
N VAL A 54 16.22 -3.44 17.48
CA VAL A 54 16.30 -2.89 16.12
C VAL A 54 15.19 -3.46 15.26
N ASN A 55 14.71 -2.63 14.34
CA ASN A 55 13.70 -2.98 13.35
C ASN A 55 12.32 -3.29 13.96
N ALA A 56 12.00 -2.74 15.13
CA ALA A 56 10.64 -2.79 15.67
C ALA A 56 9.70 -1.88 14.88
N THR A 57 8.50 -2.38 14.58
CA THR A 57 7.40 -1.54 14.09
C THR A 57 6.87 -0.64 15.22
N LEU A 58 6.14 0.42 14.87
CA LEU A 58 5.57 1.34 15.87
C LEU A 58 4.59 0.63 16.82
N GLU A 59 3.85 -0.35 16.31
CA GLU A 59 2.89 -1.16 17.08
C GLU A 59 3.63 -2.08 18.06
N GLU A 60 4.65 -2.82 17.60
CA GLU A 60 5.48 -3.66 18.47
C GLU A 60 6.24 -2.84 19.51
N GLU A 61 6.72 -1.64 19.14
CA GLU A 61 7.41 -0.76 20.08
C GLU A 61 6.46 -0.28 21.19
N SER A 62 5.25 0.14 20.83
CA SER A 62 4.21 0.49 21.80
C SER A 62 3.88 -0.71 22.69
N GLY A 63 3.77 -1.89 22.08
CA GLY A 63 3.49 -3.11 22.80
C GLY A 63 4.57 -3.50 23.81
N LEU A 64 5.83 -3.52 23.38
CA LEU A 64 6.97 -3.80 24.26
C LEU A 64 7.11 -2.74 25.36
N LYS A 65 6.73 -1.49 25.08
CA LYS A 65 6.73 -0.40 26.07
C LYS A 65 5.66 -0.61 27.13
N ASP A 66 4.49 -1.13 26.76
CA ASP A 66 3.45 -1.49 27.73
C ASP A 66 3.92 -2.66 28.63
N ASP A 67 4.61 -3.66 28.05
CA ASP A 67 5.08 -4.84 28.77
C ASP A 67 6.25 -4.54 29.74
N LEU A 68 7.17 -3.65 29.32
CA LEU A 68 8.38 -3.25 30.07
C LEU A 68 8.16 -1.98 30.91
N GLY A 69 7.11 -1.21 30.64
CA GLY A 69 6.85 0.11 31.22
C GLY A 69 7.89 1.16 30.84
N MET A 70 8.17 2.09 31.77
CA MET A 70 9.16 3.17 31.58
C MET A 70 10.62 2.71 31.42
N GLN A 71 10.87 1.40 31.38
CA GLN A 71 12.20 0.81 31.28
C GLN A 71 12.68 0.68 29.82
N LEU A 72 11.75 0.73 28.86
CA LEU A 72 12.06 0.82 27.43
C LEU A 72 12.10 2.30 27.02
N VAL A 73 13.23 2.75 26.48
CA VAL A 73 13.36 4.10 25.92
C VAL A 73 13.38 4.04 24.41
N SER A 74 12.38 4.66 23.80
CA SER A 74 12.23 4.79 22.36
C SER A 74 13.02 5.97 21.82
N ILE A 75 13.85 5.73 20.80
CA ILE A 75 14.67 6.77 20.16
C ILE A 75 14.17 7.02 18.74
N GLY A 76 13.34 8.05 18.63
CA GLY A 76 12.82 8.54 17.36
C GLY A 76 13.70 9.62 16.71
N HIS A 77 13.31 10.05 15.50
CA HIS A 77 13.96 11.15 14.79
C HIS A 77 13.83 12.50 15.51
N GLU A 78 12.83 12.64 16.38
CA GLU A 78 12.55 13.89 17.11
C GLU A 78 13.60 14.21 18.18
N MET A 79 14.29 13.18 18.70
CA MET A 79 15.29 13.35 19.76
C MET A 79 16.58 13.95 19.20
N GLY A 80 17.04 15.05 19.80
CA GLY A 80 18.27 15.73 19.40
C GLY A 80 19.53 14.88 19.64
N SER A 81 20.60 15.12 18.87
CA SER A 81 21.83 14.30 18.96
C SER A 81 22.45 14.24 20.37
N LYS A 82 22.46 15.36 21.10
CA LYS A 82 23.00 15.43 22.47
C LYS A 82 22.13 14.68 23.47
N GLU A 83 20.82 14.68 23.25
CA GLU A 83 19.87 13.96 24.11
C GLU A 83 20.02 12.45 23.92
N ARG A 84 20.14 11.98 22.67
CA ARG A 84 20.41 10.57 22.38
C ARG A 84 21.67 10.06 23.04
N GLU A 85 22.76 10.84 23.01
CA GLU A 85 24.01 10.51 23.68
C GLU A 85 23.83 10.32 25.20
N ARG A 86 23.07 11.20 25.86
CA ARG A 86 22.74 11.05 27.29
C ARG A 86 21.95 9.78 27.56
N VAL A 87 21.02 9.41 26.68
CA VAL A 87 20.24 8.17 26.79
C VAL A 87 21.14 6.94 26.62
N TYR A 88 22.06 6.95 25.65
CA TYR A 88 23.04 5.88 25.47
C TYR A 88 23.94 5.71 26.70
N GLN A 89 24.38 6.81 27.32
CA GLN A 89 25.19 6.78 28.54
C GLN A 89 24.43 6.25 29.75
N ARG A 90 23.12 6.56 29.85
CA ARG A 90 22.23 6.02 30.90
C ARG A 90 22.07 4.51 30.78
N GLY A 91 22.06 3.98 29.55
CA GLY A 91 21.88 2.55 29.29
C GLY A 91 20.44 2.08 29.52
N GLY A 92 20.25 0.76 29.64
CA GLY A 92 18.93 0.12 29.72
C GLY A 92 18.50 -0.49 28.39
N VAL A 93 17.21 -0.77 28.23
CA VAL A 93 16.67 -1.31 26.97
C VAL A 93 16.25 -0.15 26.09
N LEU A 94 16.81 -0.09 24.88
CA LEU A 94 16.62 1.01 23.93
C LEU A 94 15.99 0.46 22.64
N SER A 95 14.86 1.04 22.21
CA SER A 95 14.32 0.79 20.87
C SER A 95 14.83 1.89 19.93
N ILE A 96 15.53 1.50 18.86
CA ILE A 96 16.17 2.44 17.93
C ILE A 96 15.92 2.01 16.49
N THR A 97 15.50 2.95 15.65
CA THR A 97 15.41 2.70 14.21
C THR A 97 16.79 2.40 13.61
N SER A 98 16.86 1.45 12.66
CA SER A 98 18.12 0.98 12.06
C SER A 98 18.99 2.11 11.50
N ARG A 99 18.35 3.12 10.88
CA ARG A 99 19.06 4.28 10.30
C ARG A 99 19.69 5.19 11.34
N ILE A 100 19.01 5.47 12.45
CA ILE A 100 19.58 6.30 13.52
C ILE A 100 20.74 5.55 14.18
N LEU A 101 20.55 4.25 14.43
CA LEU A 101 21.55 3.42 15.08
C LEU A 101 22.85 3.33 14.27
N ILE A 102 22.78 3.04 12.96
CA ILE A 102 24.00 2.93 12.14
C ILE A 102 24.79 4.25 12.09
N VAL A 103 24.09 5.39 11.99
CA VAL A 103 24.72 6.71 11.96
C VAL A 103 25.38 7.02 13.30
N ASP A 104 24.68 6.78 14.41
CA ASP A 104 25.22 7.03 15.75
C ASP A 104 26.36 6.05 16.11
N LEU A 105 26.36 4.81 15.59
CA LEU A 105 27.47 3.84 15.69
C LEU A 105 28.71 4.32 14.92
N LEU A 106 28.54 4.77 13.67
CA LEU A 106 29.66 5.25 12.84
C LEU A 106 30.24 6.57 13.36
N CYS A 107 29.40 7.48 13.87
CA CYS A 107 29.83 8.71 14.55
C CYS A 107 30.46 8.47 15.94
N ARG A 108 30.51 7.21 16.43
CA ARG A 108 31.01 6.85 17.77
C ARG A 108 30.31 7.59 18.92
N LYS A 109 29.00 7.87 18.79
CA LYS A 109 28.21 8.45 19.89
C LYS A 109 27.82 7.43 20.95
N ILE A 110 27.83 6.16 20.56
CA ILE A 110 27.65 5.03 21.45
C ILE A 110 28.92 4.18 21.44
N ASP A 111 29.43 3.88 22.63
CA ASP A 111 30.58 2.99 22.77
C ASP A 111 30.14 1.57 22.44
N ILE A 112 30.58 1.06 21.29
CA ILE A 112 30.16 -0.25 20.76
C ILE A 112 30.52 -1.38 21.73
N GLU A 113 31.65 -1.26 22.43
CA GLU A 113 32.13 -2.21 23.44
C GLU A 113 31.24 -2.25 24.70
N ARG A 114 30.51 -1.17 24.99
CA ARG A 114 29.62 -1.09 26.15
C ARG A 114 28.27 -1.77 25.89
N ILE A 115 27.90 -2.00 24.63
CA ILE A 115 26.63 -2.63 24.27
C ILE A 115 26.59 -4.07 24.78
N SER A 116 25.58 -4.41 25.58
CA SER A 116 25.41 -5.74 26.15
C SER A 116 24.84 -6.74 25.15
N GLY A 117 24.01 -6.28 24.23
CA GLY A 117 23.49 -7.14 23.17
C GLY A 117 22.55 -6.42 22.23
N LEU A 118 22.27 -7.09 21.12
CA LEU A 118 21.44 -6.61 20.03
C LEU A 118 20.30 -7.61 19.80
N VAL A 119 19.07 -7.09 19.72
CA VAL A 119 17.86 -7.86 19.39
C VAL A 119 17.31 -7.32 18.08
N ILE A 120 17.25 -8.17 17.05
CA ILE A 120 16.76 -7.81 15.71
C ILE A 120 15.39 -8.44 15.50
N LEU A 121 14.39 -7.63 15.17
CA LEU A 121 13.06 -8.09 14.77
C LEU A 121 12.94 -8.17 13.24
N HIS A 122 11.95 -8.94 12.75
CA HIS A 122 11.69 -9.19 11.32
C HIS A 122 12.94 -9.65 10.54
N ALA A 123 13.63 -10.66 11.08
CA ALA A 123 14.89 -11.15 10.52
C ALA A 123 14.77 -11.69 9.08
N GLU A 124 13.56 -12.06 8.64
CA GLU A 124 13.25 -12.50 7.27
C GLU A 124 13.48 -11.43 6.20
N LEU A 125 13.51 -10.14 6.59
CA LEU A 125 13.75 -9.03 5.67
C LEU A 125 15.26 -8.72 5.47
N VAL A 126 16.13 -9.41 6.21
CA VAL A 126 17.57 -9.13 6.21
C VAL A 126 18.20 -9.65 4.92
N THR A 127 18.63 -8.72 4.08
CA THR A 127 19.39 -8.99 2.86
C THR A 127 20.86 -8.54 3.02
N PRO A 128 21.80 -8.97 2.17
CA PRO A 128 23.20 -8.51 2.23
C PRO A 128 23.37 -6.98 2.16
N THR A 129 22.42 -6.32 1.49
CA THR A 129 22.37 -4.87 1.32
C THR A 129 21.58 -4.14 2.40
N SER A 130 20.94 -4.86 3.34
CA SER A 130 20.15 -4.28 4.41
C SER A 130 21.01 -3.47 5.40
N ILE A 131 20.36 -2.55 6.12
CA ILE A 131 21.02 -1.73 7.14
C ILE A 131 21.28 -2.57 8.40
N GLU A 132 20.41 -3.54 8.68
CA GLU A 132 20.50 -4.48 9.79
C GLU A 132 21.77 -5.34 9.65
N ALA A 133 22.03 -5.87 8.46
CA ALA A 133 23.29 -6.55 8.16
C ALA A 133 24.50 -5.62 8.35
N PHE A 134 24.38 -4.34 8.00
CA PHE A 134 25.44 -3.35 8.22
C PHE A 134 25.70 -3.10 9.71
N ILE A 135 24.65 -2.90 10.51
CA ILE A 135 24.73 -2.72 11.97
C ILE A 135 25.44 -3.92 12.60
N VAL A 136 25.05 -5.15 12.23
CA VAL A 136 25.67 -6.37 12.77
C VAL A 136 27.15 -6.47 12.41
N ARG A 137 27.53 -6.13 11.17
CA ARG A 137 28.94 -6.13 10.76
C ARG A 137 29.77 -5.13 11.58
N VAL A 138 29.25 -3.92 11.81
CA VAL A 138 29.92 -2.89 12.62
C VAL A 138 30.00 -3.32 14.09
N PHE A 139 28.90 -3.83 14.63
CA PHE A 139 28.81 -4.32 16.01
C PHE A 139 29.81 -5.45 16.28
N ARG A 140 29.82 -6.50 15.43
CA ARG A 140 30.72 -7.67 15.60
C ARG A 140 32.19 -7.37 15.31
N ARG A 141 32.52 -6.29 14.59
CA ARG A 141 33.91 -5.88 14.36
C ARG A 141 34.57 -5.34 15.63
N SER A 142 33.81 -4.63 16.47
CA SER A 142 34.32 -4.00 17.69
C SER A 142 33.91 -4.73 18.97
N ASN A 143 32.76 -5.42 18.99
CA ASN A 143 32.23 -6.10 20.16
C ASN A 143 32.08 -7.61 19.93
N THR A 144 32.87 -8.38 20.67
CA THR A 144 32.87 -9.85 20.68
C THR A 144 32.13 -10.45 21.87
N THR A 145 31.75 -9.63 22.86
CA THR A 145 31.17 -10.10 24.14
C THR A 145 29.65 -9.97 24.19
N GLY A 146 29.08 -9.03 23.44
CA GLY A 146 27.64 -8.79 23.44
C GLY A 146 26.88 -9.88 22.69
N PHE A 147 25.70 -10.23 23.19
CA PHE A 147 24.86 -11.25 22.57
C PHE A 147 24.13 -10.69 21.34
N LEU A 148 23.71 -11.56 20.42
CA LEU A 148 22.87 -11.22 19.27
C LEU A 148 21.73 -12.22 19.16
N LYS A 149 20.49 -11.73 19.24
CA LYS A 149 19.28 -12.54 19.00
C LYS A 149 18.50 -11.96 17.83
N ALA A 150 17.99 -12.81 16.96
CA ALA A 150 17.15 -12.40 15.84
C ALA A 150 15.82 -13.16 15.89
N PHE A 151 14.71 -12.46 15.66
CA PHE A 151 13.36 -13.03 15.71
C PHE A 151 12.67 -12.91 14.35
N SER A 152 11.91 -13.95 14.00
CA SER A 152 11.04 -13.97 12.83
C SER A 152 9.77 -14.77 13.13
N GLU A 153 8.62 -14.25 12.69
CA GLU A 153 7.34 -14.97 12.71
C GLU A 153 6.84 -15.32 11.30
N GLU A 154 7.63 -15.07 10.25
CA GLU A 154 7.23 -15.23 8.86
C GLU A 154 8.05 -16.33 8.15
N PRO A 155 7.81 -17.63 8.44
CA PRO A 155 8.59 -18.73 7.86
C PRO A 155 8.47 -18.81 6.33
N GLU A 156 7.36 -18.31 5.77
CA GLU A 156 7.10 -18.32 4.32
C GLU A 156 8.16 -17.55 3.52
N HIS A 157 8.72 -16.47 4.08
CA HIS A 157 9.73 -15.65 3.42
C HIS A 157 11.04 -16.41 3.16
N PHE A 158 11.36 -17.39 4.00
CA PHE A 158 12.52 -18.27 3.82
C PHE A 158 12.31 -19.38 2.80
N THR A 159 11.13 -19.49 2.17
CA THR A 159 10.91 -20.48 1.11
C THR A 159 11.22 -19.97 -0.28
N PHE A 160 11.42 -18.66 -0.43
CA PHE A 160 11.65 -18.05 -1.74
C PHE A 160 13.13 -17.85 -2.02
N GLY A 161 13.58 -18.32 -3.19
CA GLY A 161 14.97 -18.23 -3.65
C GLY A 161 15.79 -19.47 -3.34
N LEU A 162 17.10 -19.40 -3.62
CA LEU A 162 17.99 -20.57 -3.59
C LEU A 162 18.32 -21.06 -2.17
N SER A 163 18.69 -20.15 -1.24
CA SER A 163 19.03 -20.45 0.16
C SER A 163 18.93 -19.21 1.05
N PRO A 164 17.71 -18.69 1.30
CA PRO A 164 17.52 -17.46 2.07
C PRO A 164 17.89 -17.63 3.55
N LEU A 165 17.63 -18.78 4.17
CA LEU A 165 17.99 -19.01 5.58
C LEU A 165 19.50 -18.93 5.78
N GLN A 166 20.29 -19.61 4.93
CA GLN A 166 21.74 -19.53 4.97
C GLN A 166 22.23 -18.08 4.78
N THR A 167 21.61 -17.35 3.84
CA THR A 167 21.96 -15.96 3.57
C THR A 167 21.73 -15.09 4.81
N VAL A 168 20.55 -15.18 5.44
CA VAL A 168 20.21 -14.42 6.65
C VAL A 168 21.17 -14.74 7.79
N LEU A 169 21.44 -16.02 8.06
CA LEU A 169 22.39 -16.43 9.11
C LEU A 169 23.80 -15.90 8.87
N THR A 170 24.26 -15.94 7.61
CA THR A 170 25.58 -15.42 7.23
C THR A 170 25.65 -13.90 7.43
N GLN A 171 24.60 -13.17 7.03
CA GLN A 171 24.57 -11.71 7.19
C GLN A 171 24.45 -11.29 8.66
N LEU A 172 23.66 -12.00 9.44
CA LEU A 172 23.51 -11.77 10.89
C LEU A 172 24.66 -12.37 11.70
N ARG A 173 25.60 -13.12 11.08
CA ARG A 173 26.70 -13.81 11.77
C ARG A 173 26.19 -14.69 12.93
N LEU A 174 25.07 -15.36 12.72
CA LEU A 174 24.47 -16.31 13.65
C LEU A 174 24.81 -17.74 13.22
N ARG A 175 25.07 -18.60 14.19
CA ARG A 175 25.48 -20.00 13.94
C ARG A 175 24.34 -20.99 14.11
N THR A 176 23.36 -20.66 14.95
CA THR A 176 22.27 -21.56 15.32
C THR A 176 20.93 -20.97 14.93
N VAL A 177 20.00 -21.85 14.56
CA VAL A 177 18.60 -21.53 14.27
C VAL A 177 17.74 -22.36 15.19
N MET A 178 16.80 -21.71 15.88
CA MET A 178 15.79 -22.33 16.72
C MET A 178 14.44 -22.24 16.00
N ILE A 179 13.95 -23.37 15.50
CA ILE A 179 12.70 -23.43 14.72
C ILE A 179 11.58 -23.98 15.62
N TRP A 180 10.55 -23.18 15.86
CA TRP A 180 9.44 -23.49 16.76
C TRP A 180 8.09 -23.46 16.02
N PRO A 181 7.78 -24.50 15.22
CA PRO A 181 6.48 -24.61 14.54
C PRO A 181 5.35 -24.98 15.51
N ARG A 182 4.10 -24.74 15.11
CA ARG A 182 2.90 -25.16 15.89
C ARG A 182 2.84 -26.68 16.15
N PHE A 183 3.42 -27.49 15.27
CA PHE A 183 3.49 -28.95 15.39
C PHE A 183 4.72 -29.45 16.17
N HIS A 184 5.54 -28.55 16.76
CA HIS A 184 6.65 -28.92 17.63
C HIS A 184 6.17 -29.74 18.83
N ALA A 185 6.94 -30.74 19.26
CA ALA A 185 6.52 -31.70 20.29
C ALA A 185 6.12 -31.03 21.62
N SER A 186 6.92 -30.06 22.10
CA SER A 186 6.63 -29.34 23.35
C SER A 186 5.42 -28.42 23.23
N VAL A 187 5.30 -27.69 22.11
CA VAL A 187 4.16 -26.79 21.84
C VAL A 187 2.87 -27.60 21.75
N ARG A 188 2.92 -28.74 21.07
CA ARG A 188 1.81 -29.68 20.96
C ARG A 188 1.41 -30.21 22.34
N LYS A 189 2.37 -30.69 23.14
CA LYS A 189 2.08 -31.21 24.49
C LYS A 189 1.35 -30.19 25.36
N ASP A 190 1.77 -28.93 25.34
CA ASP A 190 1.22 -27.89 26.21
C ASP A 190 -0.14 -27.38 25.72
N LEU A 191 -0.29 -27.15 24.40
CA LEU A 191 -1.54 -26.63 23.83
C LEU A 191 -2.61 -27.72 23.65
N GLU A 192 -2.24 -28.97 23.36
CA GLU A 192 -3.20 -30.06 23.21
C GLU A 192 -3.78 -30.54 24.54
N ALA A 193 -3.09 -30.30 25.66
CA ALA A 193 -3.61 -30.62 26.98
C ALA A 193 -4.95 -29.93 27.27
N ARG A 194 -5.21 -28.76 26.66
CA ARG A 194 -6.42 -27.94 26.91
C ARG A 194 -6.94 -27.23 25.66
N LYS A 195 -7.34 -27.97 24.63
CA LYS A 195 -7.88 -27.38 23.39
C LYS A 195 -9.21 -26.64 23.60
N PRO A 196 -9.41 -25.45 23.00
CA PRO A 196 -10.70 -24.77 22.97
C PRO A 196 -11.78 -25.65 22.31
N LYS A 197 -13.04 -25.54 22.76
CA LYS A 197 -14.15 -26.17 22.04
C LYS A 197 -14.39 -25.33 20.78
N VAL A 198 -14.00 -25.86 19.63
CA VAL A 198 -14.19 -25.22 18.32
C VAL A 198 -15.45 -25.78 17.68
N ILE A 199 -16.34 -24.90 17.23
CA ILE A 199 -17.54 -25.22 16.47
C ILE A 199 -17.33 -24.63 15.08
N GLU A 200 -17.10 -25.48 14.08
CA GLU A 200 -16.92 -25.07 12.69
C GLU A 200 -18.28 -25.00 12.00
N LEU A 201 -18.63 -23.82 11.51
CA LEU A 201 -19.88 -23.52 10.82
C LEU A 201 -19.56 -23.20 9.36
N HIS A 202 -20.00 -24.11 8.49
CA HIS A 202 -19.83 -23.99 7.04
C HIS A 202 -21.12 -23.44 6.43
N GLN A 203 -21.05 -22.20 5.94
CA GLN A 203 -22.16 -21.54 5.26
C GLN A 203 -21.97 -21.63 3.75
N ALA A 204 -22.95 -22.16 3.01
CA ALA A 204 -22.88 -22.14 1.55
C ALA A 204 -23.03 -20.71 1.00
N LEU A 205 -22.29 -20.41 -0.08
CA LEU A 205 -22.50 -19.21 -0.88
C LEU A 205 -23.87 -19.27 -1.55
N SER A 206 -24.47 -18.10 -1.80
CA SER A 206 -25.67 -18.05 -2.63
C SER A 206 -25.34 -18.42 -4.09
N PRO A 207 -26.32 -18.92 -4.86
CA PRO A 207 -26.09 -19.26 -6.27
C PRO A 207 -25.55 -18.06 -7.08
N ALA A 208 -26.06 -16.86 -6.83
CA ALA A 208 -25.61 -15.65 -7.50
C ALA A 208 -24.17 -15.26 -7.12
N MET A 209 -23.77 -15.45 -5.87
CA MET A 209 -22.38 -15.23 -5.45
C MET A 209 -21.43 -16.26 -6.08
N ASN A 210 -21.85 -17.53 -6.17
CA ASN A 210 -21.04 -18.59 -6.79
C ASN A 210 -20.81 -18.32 -8.29
N ASP A 211 -21.85 -17.89 -9.02
CA ASP A 211 -21.73 -17.48 -10.42
C ASP A 211 -20.72 -16.34 -10.60
N ILE A 212 -20.75 -15.33 -9.72
CA ILE A 212 -19.80 -14.21 -9.73
C ILE A 212 -18.38 -14.70 -9.39
N GLN A 213 -18.21 -15.51 -8.35
CA GLN A 213 -16.91 -16.06 -7.94
C GLN A 213 -16.26 -16.83 -9.09
N THR A 214 -17.00 -17.75 -9.71
CA THR A 214 -16.53 -18.56 -10.84
C THR A 214 -16.13 -17.67 -12.01
N SER A 215 -16.95 -16.68 -12.36
CA SER A 215 -16.66 -15.73 -13.44
C SER A 215 -15.41 -14.87 -13.16
N ILE A 216 -15.16 -14.47 -11.90
CA ILE A 216 -13.94 -13.72 -11.55
C ILE A 216 -12.70 -14.63 -11.65
N ILE A 217 -12.80 -15.88 -11.20
CA ILE A 217 -11.70 -16.85 -11.32
C ILE A 217 -11.36 -17.11 -12.78
N GLU A 218 -12.36 -17.25 -13.66
CA GLU A 218 -12.16 -17.35 -15.11
C GLU A 218 -11.45 -16.11 -15.69
N CYS A 219 -11.82 -14.90 -15.26
CA CYS A 219 -11.12 -13.66 -15.66
C CYS A 219 -9.66 -13.65 -15.21
N MET A 220 -9.38 -14.15 -14.00
CA MET A 220 -8.03 -14.24 -13.45
C MET A 220 -7.18 -15.25 -14.23
N ASP A 221 -7.69 -16.44 -14.50
CA ASP A 221 -6.98 -17.47 -15.28
C ASP A 221 -6.72 -17.00 -16.72
N ALA A 222 -7.68 -16.34 -17.35
CA ALA A 222 -7.48 -15.75 -18.68
C ALA A 222 -6.37 -14.69 -18.67
N SER A 223 -6.33 -13.84 -17.63
CA SER A 223 -5.30 -12.81 -17.46
C SER A 223 -3.92 -13.40 -17.18
N LEU A 224 -3.83 -14.41 -16.31
CA LEU A 224 -2.58 -15.14 -16.02
C LEU A 224 -2.03 -15.84 -17.26
N ASN A 225 -2.90 -16.48 -18.06
CA ASN A 225 -2.51 -17.11 -19.31
C ASN A 225 -1.98 -16.10 -20.34
N GLN A 226 -2.50 -14.86 -20.35
CA GLN A 226 -1.96 -13.79 -21.19
C GLN A 226 -0.58 -13.34 -20.71
N ILE A 227 -0.37 -13.17 -19.40
CA ILE A 227 0.94 -12.82 -18.82
C ILE A 227 1.97 -13.91 -19.12
N ARG A 228 1.61 -15.19 -18.96
CA ARG A 228 2.46 -16.35 -19.27
C ARG A 228 2.87 -16.39 -20.74
N ARG A 229 1.96 -16.04 -21.65
CA ARG A 229 2.26 -15.97 -23.09
C ARG A 229 3.15 -14.78 -23.45
N ALA A 230 2.96 -13.64 -22.77
CA ALA A 230 3.73 -12.43 -23.04
C ALA A 230 5.17 -12.50 -22.52
N ASN A 231 5.43 -13.28 -21.47
CA ASN A 231 6.76 -13.40 -20.86
C ASN A 231 7.16 -14.88 -20.72
N THR A 232 7.96 -15.38 -21.68
CA THR A 232 8.46 -16.78 -21.68
C THR A 232 9.52 -17.05 -20.60
N ASN A 233 10.05 -16.01 -19.96
CA ASN A 233 11.13 -16.12 -18.97
C ASN A 233 10.63 -16.20 -17.52
N LEU A 234 9.31 -16.19 -17.29
CA LEU A 234 8.74 -16.36 -15.95
C LEU A 234 8.74 -17.85 -15.60
N GLU A 235 9.15 -18.18 -14.37
CA GLU A 235 9.04 -19.54 -13.83
C GLU A 235 7.56 -19.93 -13.76
N VAL A 236 7.20 -21.01 -14.47
CA VAL A 236 5.80 -21.42 -14.70
C VAL A 236 5.14 -21.97 -13.43
N ASP A 237 5.95 -22.47 -12.48
CA ASP A 237 5.47 -23.18 -11.29
C ASP A 237 4.78 -22.24 -10.28
N ASP A 238 5.11 -20.95 -10.28
CA ASP A 238 4.53 -19.98 -9.34
C ASP A 238 3.25 -19.31 -9.87
N LEU A 239 2.99 -19.35 -11.18
CA LEU A 239 1.88 -18.66 -11.84
C LEU A 239 0.61 -19.52 -11.89
N THR A 240 0.17 -20.02 -10.74
CA THR A 240 -1.09 -20.78 -10.59
C THR A 240 -2.21 -19.88 -10.06
N VAL A 241 -3.47 -20.28 -10.32
CA VAL A 241 -4.64 -19.58 -9.78
C VAL A 241 -4.62 -19.59 -8.25
N ASP A 242 -4.25 -20.71 -7.64
CA ASP A 242 -4.15 -20.88 -6.18
C ASP A 242 -3.15 -19.89 -5.57
N ASN A 243 -1.98 -19.75 -6.20
CA ASN A 243 -0.99 -18.75 -5.80
C ASN A 243 -1.51 -17.33 -6.02
N ALA A 244 -2.29 -17.09 -7.07
CA ALA A 244 -2.88 -15.79 -7.39
C ALA A 244 -3.96 -15.31 -6.41
N LEU A 245 -4.52 -16.19 -5.57
CA LEU A 245 -5.49 -15.83 -4.53
C LEU A 245 -4.87 -15.13 -3.32
N PHE A 246 -3.55 -15.24 -3.13
CA PHE A 246 -2.85 -14.68 -1.98
C PHE A 246 -2.47 -13.21 -2.16
N ARG A 247 -2.37 -12.48 -1.04
CA ARG A 247 -1.90 -11.09 -1.03
C ARG A 247 -0.44 -10.97 -1.47
N SER A 248 0.40 -11.95 -1.15
CA SER A 248 1.83 -11.99 -1.51
C SER A 248 2.07 -12.21 -3.00
N PHE A 249 1.07 -12.61 -3.78
CA PHE A 249 1.24 -12.86 -5.21
C PHE A 249 1.66 -11.62 -6.01
N ASP A 250 1.13 -10.44 -5.66
CA ASP A 250 1.56 -9.20 -6.34
C ASP A 250 3.04 -8.92 -6.07
N MET A 251 3.53 -9.26 -4.88
CA MET A 251 4.94 -9.14 -4.53
C MET A 251 5.78 -10.15 -5.30
N ILE A 252 5.30 -11.37 -5.51
CA ILE A 252 6.00 -12.40 -6.31
C ILE A 252 6.07 -11.97 -7.78
N ILE A 253 4.93 -11.58 -8.37
CA ILE A 253 4.88 -11.09 -9.75
C ILE A 253 5.77 -9.85 -9.92
N ARG A 254 5.71 -8.90 -8.99
CA ARG A 254 6.57 -7.71 -9.04
C ARG A 254 8.03 -8.08 -8.86
N ALA A 255 8.39 -8.95 -7.91
CA ALA A 255 9.78 -9.36 -7.72
C ALA A 255 10.36 -10.04 -8.99
N GLN A 256 9.55 -10.81 -9.72
CA GLN A 256 9.95 -11.45 -10.98
C GLN A 256 9.95 -10.47 -12.16
N LEU A 257 9.00 -9.54 -12.23
CA LEU A 257 8.86 -8.59 -13.34
C LEU A 257 9.67 -7.31 -13.15
N ASP A 258 10.01 -6.89 -11.93
CA ASP A 258 10.77 -5.67 -11.59
C ASP A 258 12.13 -5.58 -12.30
N PRO A 259 12.91 -6.67 -12.42
CA PRO A 259 14.15 -6.70 -13.19
C PRO A 259 13.97 -6.35 -14.68
N ILE A 260 12.78 -6.62 -15.23
CA ILE A 260 12.45 -6.42 -16.64
C ILE A 260 11.27 -5.45 -16.83
N TRP A 261 10.85 -4.71 -15.81
CA TRP A 261 9.58 -3.97 -15.81
C TRP A 261 9.53 -2.93 -16.93
N HIS A 262 10.67 -2.34 -17.26
CA HIS A 262 10.86 -1.44 -18.38
C HIS A 262 10.66 -2.11 -19.75
N ARG A 263 10.96 -3.41 -19.90
CA ARG A 263 10.74 -4.23 -21.10
C ARG A 263 9.33 -4.79 -21.21
N VAL A 264 8.64 -4.91 -20.08
CA VAL A 264 7.25 -5.40 -20.04
C VAL A 264 6.35 -4.43 -20.79
N SER A 265 5.52 -4.96 -21.69
CA SER A 265 4.59 -4.15 -22.49
C SER A 265 3.58 -3.40 -21.58
N PRO A 266 3.12 -2.21 -21.96
CA PRO A 266 2.11 -1.48 -21.20
C PRO A 266 0.85 -2.31 -20.91
N GLN A 267 0.44 -3.13 -21.88
CA GLN A 267 -0.66 -4.08 -21.73
C GLN A 267 -0.42 -5.08 -20.60
N THR A 268 0.79 -5.63 -20.49
CA THR A 268 1.12 -6.59 -19.42
C THR A 268 1.18 -5.90 -18.05
N ARG A 269 1.70 -4.66 -17.98
CA ARG A 269 1.67 -3.88 -16.73
C ARG A 269 0.23 -3.60 -16.28
N GLN A 270 -0.66 -3.33 -17.23
CA GLN A 270 -2.09 -3.21 -16.96
C GLN A 270 -2.68 -4.53 -16.48
N LEU A 271 -2.40 -5.67 -17.12
CA LEU A 271 -2.88 -6.98 -16.67
C LEU A 271 -2.45 -7.31 -15.23
N VAL A 272 -1.24 -6.93 -14.82
CA VAL A 272 -0.79 -7.09 -13.43
C VAL A 272 -1.64 -6.23 -12.48
N GLY A 273 -1.96 -4.99 -12.85
CA GLY A 273 -2.90 -4.14 -12.11
C GLY A 273 -4.32 -4.71 -12.09
N ASP A 274 -4.76 -5.29 -13.19
CA ASP A 274 -6.07 -5.92 -13.33
C ASP A 274 -6.18 -7.15 -12.43
N LEU A 275 -5.14 -7.98 -12.33
CA LEU A 275 -5.10 -9.09 -11.36
C LEU A 275 -5.24 -8.60 -9.92
N THR A 276 -4.64 -7.46 -9.58
CA THR A 276 -4.83 -6.83 -8.26
C THR A 276 -6.30 -6.42 -8.06
N THR A 277 -6.96 -5.85 -9.08
CA THR A 277 -8.37 -5.45 -8.97
C THR A 277 -9.32 -6.65 -8.90
N LEU A 278 -9.12 -7.68 -9.73
CA LEU A 278 -9.89 -8.93 -9.71
C LEU A 278 -9.78 -9.67 -8.37
N ARG A 279 -8.58 -9.73 -7.78
CA ARG A 279 -8.39 -10.32 -6.45
C ARG A 279 -9.13 -9.53 -5.36
N LYS A 280 -9.11 -8.19 -5.45
CA LYS A 280 -9.88 -7.34 -4.53
C LYS A 280 -11.39 -7.57 -4.70
N LEU A 281 -11.87 -7.75 -5.93
CA LEU A 281 -13.28 -8.07 -6.20
C LEU A 281 -13.70 -9.40 -5.55
N LEU A 282 -12.85 -10.44 -5.57
CA LEU A 282 -13.12 -11.69 -4.84
C LEU A 282 -13.29 -11.47 -3.33
N GLY A 283 -12.42 -10.65 -2.73
CA GLY A 283 -12.55 -10.30 -1.31
C GLY A 283 -13.81 -9.48 -1.03
N TYR A 284 -14.08 -8.48 -1.86
CA TYR A 284 -15.24 -7.59 -1.71
C TYR A 284 -16.57 -8.31 -1.90
N LEU A 285 -16.64 -9.35 -2.73
CA LEU A 285 -17.85 -10.16 -2.88
C LEU A 285 -18.32 -10.75 -1.54
N LEU A 286 -17.37 -11.18 -0.71
CA LEU A 286 -17.62 -11.82 0.59
C LEU A 286 -17.75 -10.79 1.73
N SER A 287 -17.03 -9.67 1.65
CA SER A 287 -16.99 -8.67 2.73
C SER A 287 -18.03 -7.55 2.59
N PHE A 288 -18.47 -7.21 1.38
CA PHE A 288 -19.38 -6.08 1.12
C PHE A 288 -20.83 -6.50 0.95
N ASP A 289 -21.75 -5.59 1.26
CA ASP A 289 -23.16 -5.74 0.91
C ASP A 289 -23.38 -5.66 -0.62
N CYS A 290 -24.50 -6.18 -1.12
CA CYS A 290 -24.77 -6.20 -2.56
C CYS A 290 -24.84 -4.80 -3.20
N VAL A 291 -25.19 -3.76 -2.43
CA VAL A 291 -25.27 -2.38 -2.90
C VAL A 291 -23.87 -1.79 -3.09
N THR A 292 -23.03 -1.85 -2.06
CA THR A 292 -21.64 -1.33 -2.13
C THR A 292 -20.80 -2.11 -3.13
N PHE A 293 -20.97 -3.43 -3.25
CA PHE A 293 -20.30 -4.23 -4.26
C PHE A 293 -20.63 -3.79 -5.68
N TYR A 294 -21.92 -3.57 -5.99
CA TYR A 294 -22.33 -3.12 -7.32
C TYR A 294 -21.93 -1.66 -7.61
N GLN A 295 -22.00 -0.78 -6.61
CA GLN A 295 -21.48 0.59 -6.71
C GLN A 295 -19.99 0.61 -7.09
N PHE A 296 -19.20 -0.28 -6.48
CA PHE A 296 -17.77 -0.40 -6.79
C PHE A 296 -17.54 -0.89 -8.23
N LEU A 297 -18.32 -1.87 -8.70
CA LEU A 297 -18.27 -2.34 -10.09
C LEU A 297 -18.61 -1.21 -11.09
N GLU A 298 -19.66 -0.42 -10.84
CA GLU A 298 -20.00 0.73 -11.69
C GLU A 298 -18.90 1.81 -11.66
N THR A 299 -18.23 1.99 -10.52
CA THR A 299 -17.09 2.91 -10.40
C THR A 299 -15.91 2.46 -11.26
N ILE A 300 -15.60 1.15 -11.29
CA ILE A 300 -14.59 0.58 -12.20
C ILE A 300 -14.97 0.83 -13.66
N LEU A 301 -16.24 0.62 -14.02
CA LEU A 301 -16.72 0.85 -15.38
C LEU A 301 -16.59 2.33 -15.76
N ALA A 302 -16.99 3.25 -14.86
CA ALA A 302 -16.86 4.70 -15.06
C ALA A 302 -15.40 5.11 -15.28
N ALA A 303 -14.48 4.61 -14.44
CA ALA A 303 -13.05 4.89 -14.57
C ALA A 303 -12.45 4.44 -15.92
N ASN A 304 -12.94 3.32 -16.47
CA ASN A 304 -12.50 2.80 -17.77
C ASN A 304 -13.26 3.40 -18.98
N SER A 305 -14.36 4.11 -18.75
CA SER A 305 -15.24 4.67 -19.79
C SER A 305 -14.89 6.11 -20.23
N SER A 306 -14.03 6.81 -19.48
CA SER A 306 -13.65 8.21 -19.71
C SER A 306 -12.83 8.43 -20.99
N THR A 307 -13.48 8.40 -22.16
CA THR A 307 -12.91 8.73 -23.47
C THR A 307 -13.23 10.17 -23.87
N THR A 308 -12.28 11.11 -23.70
CA THR A 308 -12.38 12.46 -24.31
C THR A 308 -11.07 12.96 -24.94
N THR A 309 -9.92 12.31 -24.73
CA THR A 309 -8.69 12.68 -25.44
C THR A 309 -8.15 11.47 -26.18
N GLY A 310 -7.92 11.60 -27.48
CA GLY A 310 -7.43 10.53 -28.37
C GLY A 310 -6.02 10.00 -28.05
N VAL A 311 -5.56 10.13 -26.80
CA VAL A 311 -4.25 9.72 -26.30
C VAL A 311 -4.36 8.64 -25.21
N THR A 312 -5.56 8.35 -24.66
CA THR A 312 -5.73 7.38 -23.55
C THR A 312 -6.56 6.14 -23.88
N ALA A 313 -6.77 5.83 -25.16
CA ALA A 313 -7.33 4.53 -25.58
C ALA A 313 -6.44 3.32 -25.24
N GLN A 314 -5.26 3.54 -24.62
CA GLN A 314 -4.28 2.50 -24.29
C GLN A 314 -4.47 1.85 -22.90
N ASN A 315 -5.37 2.36 -22.06
CA ASN A 315 -5.51 1.90 -20.66
C ASN A 315 -6.86 1.25 -20.34
N GLN A 316 -7.57 0.67 -21.30
CA GLN A 316 -8.78 -0.09 -20.99
C GLN A 316 -8.45 -1.50 -20.53
N SER A 317 -8.99 -1.88 -19.36
CA SER A 317 -8.70 -3.16 -18.72
C SER A 317 -9.22 -4.32 -19.59
N PRO A 318 -8.35 -5.19 -20.15
CA PRO A 318 -8.77 -6.21 -21.13
C PRO A 318 -9.82 -7.20 -20.61
N TRP A 319 -9.83 -7.46 -19.30
CA TRP A 319 -10.78 -8.40 -18.68
C TRP A 319 -12.24 -7.93 -18.78
N LEU A 320 -12.50 -6.61 -18.86
CA LEU A 320 -13.84 -6.04 -19.00
C LEU A 320 -14.54 -6.43 -20.32
N PHE A 321 -13.78 -6.92 -21.30
CA PHE A 321 -14.29 -7.37 -22.61
C PHE A 321 -14.55 -8.88 -22.67
N THR A 322 -14.34 -9.60 -21.57
CA THR A 322 -14.60 -11.04 -21.49
C THR A 322 -16.08 -11.31 -21.25
N SER A 323 -16.59 -12.45 -21.74
CA SER A 323 -17.95 -12.89 -21.43
C SER A 323 -18.17 -13.12 -19.94
N ALA A 324 -17.12 -13.48 -19.21
CA ALA A 324 -17.15 -13.63 -17.75
C ALA A 324 -17.41 -12.28 -17.06
N ALA A 325 -16.85 -11.17 -17.55
CA ALA A 325 -17.18 -9.83 -17.06
C ALA A 325 -18.67 -9.51 -17.23
N ASP A 326 -19.27 -9.83 -18.38
CA ASP A 326 -20.71 -9.60 -18.61
C ASP A 326 -21.58 -10.34 -17.58
N THR A 327 -21.20 -11.57 -17.21
CA THR A 327 -21.84 -12.35 -16.15
C THR A 327 -21.70 -11.66 -14.79
N ILE A 328 -20.51 -11.18 -14.43
CA ILE A 328 -20.26 -10.46 -13.16
C ILE A 328 -21.20 -9.27 -13.01
N PHE A 329 -21.25 -8.38 -14.02
CA PHE A 329 -22.09 -7.18 -13.96
C PHE A 329 -23.59 -7.49 -13.98
N SER A 330 -24.02 -8.45 -14.81
CA SER A 330 -25.44 -8.80 -14.94
C SER A 330 -25.98 -9.51 -13.69
N VAL A 331 -25.22 -10.44 -13.12
CA VAL A 331 -25.60 -11.14 -11.88
C VAL A 331 -25.53 -10.18 -10.70
N ALA A 332 -24.47 -9.37 -10.56
CA ALA A 332 -24.36 -8.38 -9.48
C ALA A 332 -25.52 -7.37 -9.49
N LYS A 333 -25.97 -6.95 -10.69
CA LYS A 333 -27.15 -6.10 -10.82
C LYS A 333 -28.43 -6.82 -10.35
N ARG A 334 -28.62 -8.09 -10.73
CA ARG A 334 -29.77 -8.90 -10.33
C ARG A 334 -29.88 -9.06 -8.81
N ARG A 335 -28.75 -9.13 -8.10
CA ARG A 335 -28.69 -9.17 -6.62
C ARG A 335 -29.26 -7.89 -5.98
N LEU A 336 -29.18 -6.77 -6.67
CA LEU A 336 -29.63 -5.46 -6.20
C LEU A 336 -31.08 -5.18 -6.60
N TYR A 337 -31.35 -5.18 -7.91
CA TYR A 337 -32.66 -4.89 -8.47
C TYR A 337 -32.89 -5.54 -9.82
N GLU A 338 -34.15 -5.85 -10.11
CA GLU A 338 -34.60 -6.31 -11.42
C GLU A 338 -35.43 -5.23 -12.12
N ASN A 339 -35.26 -5.15 -13.44
CA ASN A 339 -36.10 -4.30 -14.27
C ASN A 339 -37.30 -5.13 -14.72
N ILE A 340 -38.51 -4.71 -14.33
CA ILE A 340 -39.71 -5.36 -14.83
C ILE A 340 -39.92 -4.89 -16.27
N GLU A 341 -39.65 -5.77 -17.23
CA GLU A 341 -40.15 -5.59 -18.58
C GLU A 341 -41.68 -5.67 -18.52
N LYS A 342 -42.38 -4.69 -19.11
CA LYS A 342 -43.84 -4.70 -19.21
C LYS A 342 -44.29 -5.95 -19.97
N SER A 343 -44.48 -7.06 -19.28
CA SER A 343 -45.24 -8.19 -19.79
C SER A 343 -46.67 -7.70 -19.99
N LYS A 344 -47.18 -7.79 -21.21
CA LYS A 344 -48.48 -7.23 -21.59
C LYS A 344 -49.69 -7.91 -20.91
N ASN A 345 -49.51 -8.90 -20.02
CA ASN A 345 -50.58 -9.75 -19.51
C ASN A 345 -50.51 -10.05 -17.99
N SER A 346 -50.33 -9.06 -17.12
CA SER A 346 -50.61 -9.26 -15.68
C SER A 346 -51.31 -8.04 -15.07
N THR A 347 -52.59 -8.17 -14.79
CA THR A 347 -53.51 -7.15 -14.24
C THR A 347 -53.41 -6.96 -12.72
N ASN A 348 -52.30 -7.34 -12.08
CA ASN A 348 -52.04 -7.01 -10.69
C ASN A 348 -50.76 -6.17 -10.63
N GLU A 349 -50.88 -4.88 -10.95
CA GLU A 349 -49.82 -3.91 -10.68
C GLU A 349 -49.75 -3.71 -9.16
N ALA A 350 -48.80 -4.35 -8.50
CA ALA A 350 -48.35 -3.89 -7.18
C ALA A 350 -47.77 -2.48 -7.39
N GLN A 351 -48.57 -1.47 -7.09
CA GLN A 351 -48.16 -0.07 -7.13
C GLN A 351 -47.10 0.12 -6.04
N TRP A 352 -45.85 0.38 -6.45
CA TRP A 352 -44.71 0.42 -5.54
C TRP A 352 -44.66 1.77 -4.78
N ASP A 353 -44.76 1.73 -3.45
CA ASP A 353 -44.98 2.91 -2.60
C ASP A 353 -43.72 3.73 -2.23
N TRP A 354 -42.55 3.40 -2.80
CA TRP A 354 -41.33 4.19 -2.56
C TRP A 354 -41.19 5.32 -3.57
N ASN A 355 -41.57 6.54 -3.17
CA ASN A 355 -41.54 7.75 -4.00
C ASN A 355 -40.19 8.09 -4.65
N TRP A 356 -39.07 7.57 -4.11
CA TRP A 356 -37.71 7.81 -4.61
C TRP A 356 -37.19 6.69 -5.53
N LEU A 357 -37.88 5.56 -5.64
CA LEU A 357 -37.45 4.44 -6.47
C LEU A 357 -37.85 4.68 -7.95
N PRO A 358 -36.94 4.49 -8.93
CA PRO A 358 -37.29 4.66 -10.34
C PRO A 358 -38.40 3.70 -10.79
N LYS A 359 -39.42 4.22 -11.50
CA LYS A 359 -40.58 3.44 -11.98
C LYS A 359 -40.14 2.25 -12.85
N GLY A 360 -40.58 1.03 -12.51
CA GLY A 360 -40.28 -0.21 -13.23
C GLY A 360 -39.09 -1.00 -12.65
N THR A 361 -38.63 -0.62 -11.45
CA THR A 361 -37.53 -1.27 -10.74
C THR A 361 -38.06 -2.03 -9.54
N GLN A 362 -37.73 -3.31 -9.41
CA GLN A 362 -38.05 -4.12 -8.22
C GLN A 362 -36.78 -4.31 -7.38
N PRO A 363 -36.76 -3.90 -6.09
CA PRO A 363 -35.63 -4.17 -5.21
C PRO A 363 -35.61 -5.66 -4.84
N VAL A 364 -34.46 -6.31 -5.00
CA VAL A 364 -34.22 -7.69 -4.54
C VAL A 364 -33.44 -7.68 -3.24
N LEU A 365 -32.37 -6.86 -3.18
CA LEU A 365 -31.51 -6.64 -2.00
C LEU A 365 -31.14 -7.93 -1.28
N GLU A 366 -30.40 -8.79 -1.97
CA GLU A 366 -29.88 -10.03 -1.38
C GLU A 366 -28.98 -9.75 -0.17
N GLU A 367 -29.29 -10.39 0.97
CA GLU A 367 -28.47 -10.36 2.18
C GLU A 367 -27.29 -11.35 2.09
N GLN A 368 -26.21 -11.07 2.82
CA GLN A 368 -25.08 -11.99 2.89
C GLN A 368 -25.45 -13.20 3.77
N PRO A 369 -25.24 -14.46 3.30
CA PRO A 369 -25.67 -15.64 4.06
C PRO A 369 -25.07 -15.76 5.46
N LYS A 370 -23.82 -15.29 5.66
CA LYS A 370 -23.17 -15.28 6.99
C LYS A 370 -23.90 -14.41 8.02
N TRP A 371 -24.63 -13.38 7.62
CA TRP A 371 -25.34 -12.51 8.57
C TRP A 371 -26.46 -13.26 9.31
N LEU A 372 -27.18 -14.12 8.59
CA LEU A 372 -28.22 -14.96 9.18
C LEU A 372 -27.62 -15.97 10.17
N LEU A 373 -26.53 -16.63 9.76
CA LEU A 373 -25.80 -17.56 10.61
C LEU A 373 -25.26 -16.87 11.88
N LEU A 374 -24.74 -15.64 11.77
CA LEU A 374 -24.28 -14.87 12.93
C LEU A 374 -25.44 -14.61 13.91
N GLY A 375 -26.61 -14.24 13.41
CA GLY A 375 -27.80 -14.04 14.24
C GLY A 375 -28.25 -15.32 14.94
N GLU A 376 -28.16 -16.49 14.28
CA GLU A 376 -28.45 -17.79 14.89
C GLU A 376 -27.45 -18.16 15.98
N VAL A 377 -26.15 -17.93 15.74
CA VAL A 377 -25.08 -18.18 16.73
C VAL A 377 -25.25 -17.30 17.95
N LEU A 378 -25.58 -16.01 17.77
CA LEU A 378 -25.81 -15.10 18.90
C LEU A 378 -27.01 -15.53 19.75
N LYS A 379 -28.11 -15.98 19.12
CA LYS A 379 -29.26 -16.54 19.84
C LYS A 379 -28.92 -17.84 20.59
N GLU A 380 -28.10 -18.71 20.00
CA GLU A 380 -27.61 -19.92 20.68
C GLU A 380 -26.77 -19.57 21.91
N ILE A 381 -25.90 -18.55 21.79
CA ILE A 381 -25.06 -18.05 22.87
C ILE A 381 -25.92 -17.44 23.98
N GLU A 382 -26.93 -16.63 23.63
CA GLU A 382 -27.90 -16.04 24.56
C GLU A 382 -28.62 -17.12 25.38
N VAL A 383 -29.21 -18.12 24.71
CA VAL A 383 -29.86 -19.26 25.39
C VAL A 383 -28.87 -20.04 26.27
N SER A 384 -27.62 -20.19 25.82
CA SER A 384 -26.57 -20.82 26.63
C SER A 384 -26.24 -20.01 27.88
N LEU A 385 -26.16 -18.68 27.77
CA LEU A 385 -25.92 -17.76 28.89
C LEU A 385 -27.07 -17.82 29.90
N GLU A 386 -28.31 -17.73 29.46
CA GLU A 386 -29.51 -17.86 30.31
C GLU A 386 -29.54 -19.21 31.06
N SER A 387 -29.19 -20.31 30.38
CA SER A 387 -29.16 -21.64 30.99
C SER A 387 -28.08 -21.78 32.08
N ASP A 388 -26.95 -21.11 31.90
CA ASP A 388 -25.85 -21.12 32.86
C ASP A 388 -26.18 -20.27 34.09
N GLU A 389 -26.92 -19.15 33.94
CA GLU A 389 -27.39 -18.34 35.07
C GLU A 389 -28.31 -19.14 36.02
N LEU A 390 -29.19 -19.97 35.46
CA LEU A 390 -30.10 -20.83 36.22
C LEU A 390 -29.35 -21.90 37.04
N SER A 391 -28.11 -22.24 36.66
CA SER A 391 -27.33 -23.32 37.26
C SER A 391 -26.55 -22.94 38.54
N LYS A 392 -26.52 -21.65 38.95
CA LYS A 392 -25.87 -21.15 40.19
C LYS A 392 -24.47 -21.73 40.50
N THR A 393 -23.65 -22.04 39.50
CA THR A 393 -22.22 -22.24 39.75
C THR A 393 -21.55 -20.87 39.86
N GLU A 394 -21.32 -20.42 41.09
CA GLU A 394 -20.58 -19.21 41.44
C GLU A 394 -19.14 -19.25 40.88
N ASN A 395 -18.96 -18.86 39.62
CA ASN A 395 -17.69 -18.36 39.11
C ASN A 395 -17.84 -16.85 38.92
N LEU A 396 -17.76 -16.12 40.04
CA LEU A 396 -17.90 -14.65 40.18
C LEU A 396 -16.93 -13.80 39.34
N ASN A 397 -16.08 -14.41 38.50
CA ASN A 397 -15.08 -13.72 37.67
C ASN A 397 -15.16 -14.05 36.17
N SER A 398 -16.21 -14.76 35.70
CA SER A 398 -16.33 -15.09 34.28
C SER A 398 -17.16 -14.03 33.57
N GLY A 399 -16.52 -13.10 32.87
CA GLY A 399 -17.20 -12.18 31.98
C GLY A 399 -18.08 -12.93 30.97
N LYS A 400 -19.33 -12.48 30.82
CA LYS A 400 -20.29 -13.01 29.83
C LYS A 400 -20.09 -12.39 28.44
N VAL A 401 -18.98 -11.68 28.24
CA VAL A 401 -18.63 -10.96 27.02
C VAL A 401 -18.53 -11.92 25.82
N VAL A 402 -19.20 -11.54 24.72
CA VAL A 402 -19.09 -12.17 23.41
C VAL A 402 -18.17 -11.32 22.54
N LEU A 403 -17.07 -11.89 22.08
CA LEU A 403 -16.10 -11.20 21.21
C LEU A 403 -16.25 -11.69 19.77
N ILE A 404 -16.67 -10.79 18.87
CA ILE A 404 -16.74 -11.03 17.43
C ILE A 404 -15.50 -10.44 16.77
N MET A 405 -14.73 -11.28 16.08
CA MET A 405 -13.50 -10.88 15.41
C MET A 405 -13.66 -10.88 13.88
N CYS A 406 -13.18 -9.81 13.25
CA CYS A 406 -13.32 -9.55 11.81
C CYS A 406 -11.98 -9.12 11.18
N SER A 407 -11.84 -9.27 9.85
CA SER A 407 -10.59 -8.85 9.18
C SER A 407 -10.45 -7.34 8.90
N SER A 408 -11.56 -6.58 8.90
CA SER A 408 -11.57 -5.18 8.48
C SER A 408 -12.53 -4.32 9.28
N SER A 409 -12.13 -3.05 9.50
CA SER A 409 -12.96 -2.06 10.19
C SER A 409 -14.27 -1.77 9.45
N SER A 410 -14.28 -1.90 8.12
CA SER A 410 -15.50 -1.75 7.31
C SER A 410 -16.52 -2.87 7.60
N ILE A 411 -16.04 -4.10 7.80
CA ILE A 411 -16.89 -5.24 8.17
C ILE A 411 -17.41 -5.03 9.59
N CYS A 412 -16.55 -4.59 10.52
CA CYS A 412 -16.95 -4.27 11.89
C CYS A 412 -18.09 -3.22 11.92
N ALA A 413 -17.97 -2.13 11.16
CA ALA A 413 -19.01 -1.09 11.07
C ALA A 413 -20.31 -1.62 10.47
N MET A 414 -20.21 -2.47 9.44
CA MET A 414 -21.36 -3.09 8.79
C MET A 414 -22.08 -4.09 9.69
N LEU A 415 -21.34 -4.94 10.40
CA LEU A 415 -21.91 -5.88 11.36
C LEU A 415 -22.53 -5.15 12.55
N ASN A 416 -21.91 -4.07 13.02
CA ASN A 416 -22.47 -3.24 14.08
C ASN A 416 -23.82 -2.63 13.66
N GLU A 417 -23.88 -2.08 12.44
CA GLU A 417 -25.12 -1.56 11.85
C GLU A 417 -26.18 -2.66 11.65
N TYR A 418 -25.77 -3.84 11.19
CA TYR A 418 -26.66 -4.99 10.99
C TYR A 418 -27.26 -5.50 12.32
N LEU A 419 -26.44 -5.67 13.35
CA LEU A 419 -26.88 -6.16 14.66
C LEU A 419 -27.76 -5.13 15.38
N THR A 420 -27.45 -3.83 15.25
CA THR A 420 -28.28 -2.76 15.82
C THR A 420 -29.67 -2.71 15.17
N THR A 421 -29.76 -3.02 13.88
CA THR A 421 -31.02 -3.01 13.11
C THR A 421 -31.68 -4.40 13.03
N GLN A 422 -31.18 -5.39 13.77
CA GLN A 422 -31.68 -6.77 13.68
C GLN A 422 -33.10 -6.92 14.22
N ASP A 423 -33.43 -6.18 15.29
CA ASP A 423 -34.72 -6.25 15.99
C ASP A 423 -35.73 -5.20 15.50
N GLU A 424 -35.36 -4.38 14.51
CA GLU A 424 -36.30 -3.47 13.86
C GLU A 424 -37.32 -4.25 13.03
N GLU A 425 -38.59 -3.85 13.10
CA GLU A 425 -39.67 -4.46 12.33
C GLU A 425 -39.34 -4.42 10.82
N LEU A 426 -39.40 -5.59 10.19
CA LEU A 426 -39.27 -5.70 8.74
C LEU A 426 -40.39 -4.90 8.07
N ASP A 427 -40.07 -4.21 6.97
CA ASP A 427 -41.09 -3.54 6.15
C ASP A 427 -42.15 -4.58 5.72
N GLU A 428 -43.39 -4.46 6.20
CA GLU A 428 -44.47 -5.43 5.98
C GLU A 428 -44.69 -5.75 4.50
N VAL A 429 -44.39 -4.79 3.61
CA VAL A 429 -44.62 -4.88 2.18
C VAL A 429 -43.51 -5.64 1.45
N TYR A 430 -42.25 -5.40 1.84
CA TYR A 430 -41.09 -5.90 1.10
C TYR A 430 -40.24 -6.91 1.87
N LYS A 431 -40.50 -7.11 3.18
CA LYS A 431 -39.70 -7.94 4.09
C LYS A 431 -38.21 -7.57 4.06
N LEU A 432 -37.91 -6.29 3.84
CA LEU A 432 -36.55 -5.78 3.72
C LEU A 432 -36.13 -5.12 5.02
N LYS A 433 -34.88 -5.35 5.42
CA LYS A 433 -34.28 -4.67 6.57
C LYS A 433 -34.08 -3.17 6.29
N PRO A 434 -34.32 -2.29 7.27
CA PRO A 434 -34.15 -0.83 7.12
C PRO A 434 -32.75 -0.41 6.66
N MET A 435 -31.70 -1.11 7.12
CA MET A 435 -30.32 -0.92 6.68
C MET A 435 -30.17 -0.99 5.14
N MET A 436 -30.68 -2.06 4.52
CA MET A 436 -30.55 -2.31 3.09
C MET A 436 -31.34 -1.28 2.26
N ARG A 437 -32.52 -0.88 2.75
CA ARG A 437 -33.34 0.18 2.15
C ARG A 437 -32.59 1.53 2.14
N ARG A 438 -31.97 1.91 3.27
CA ARG A 438 -31.18 3.14 3.36
C ARG A 438 -30.00 3.13 2.39
N ARG A 439 -29.24 2.02 2.34
CA ARG A 439 -28.12 1.85 1.40
C ARG A 439 -28.55 1.96 -0.06
N LEU A 440 -29.67 1.33 -0.43
CA LEU A 440 -30.22 1.42 -1.79
C LEU A 440 -30.60 2.86 -2.17
N LYS A 441 -31.20 3.62 -1.25
CA LYS A 441 -31.52 5.04 -1.45
C LYS A 441 -30.27 5.87 -1.72
N HIS A 442 -29.21 5.69 -0.90
CA HIS A 442 -27.93 6.36 -1.11
C HIS A 442 -27.29 6.00 -2.45
N TYR A 443 -27.40 4.75 -2.88
CA TYR A 443 -26.90 4.31 -4.17
C TYR A 443 -27.57 5.04 -5.34
N PHE A 444 -28.90 5.19 -5.35
CA PHE A 444 -29.57 5.93 -6.42
C PHE A 444 -29.26 7.44 -6.40
N LEU A 445 -29.06 8.03 -5.22
CA LEU A 445 -28.59 9.42 -5.09
C LEU A 445 -27.19 9.59 -5.69
N TRP A 446 -26.27 8.69 -5.33
CA TRP A 446 -24.92 8.65 -5.88
C TRP A 446 -24.94 8.45 -7.40
N LYS A 447 -25.76 7.52 -7.90
CA LYS A 447 -25.90 7.27 -9.35
C LYS A 447 -26.42 8.49 -10.11
N GLY A 448 -27.39 9.21 -9.52
CA GLY A 448 -27.88 10.47 -10.08
C GLY A 448 -26.81 11.57 -10.12
N SER A 449 -25.88 11.59 -9.16
CA SER A 449 -24.71 12.48 -9.18
C SER A 449 -23.69 12.08 -10.25
N LEU A 450 -23.41 10.77 -10.39
CA LEU A 450 -22.49 10.25 -11.40
C LEU A 450 -23.00 10.55 -12.83
N GLY A 451 -24.29 10.37 -13.09
CA GLY A 451 -24.91 10.70 -14.39
C GLY A 451 -24.78 12.19 -14.74
N LYS A 452 -24.88 13.10 -13.75
CA LYS A 452 -24.62 14.53 -13.95
C LYS A 452 -23.16 14.80 -14.34
N MET A 453 -22.21 14.15 -13.65
CA MET A 453 -20.79 14.25 -13.94
C MET A 453 -20.45 13.79 -15.37
N THR A 454 -20.95 12.61 -15.78
CA THR A 454 -20.74 12.06 -17.13
C THR A 454 -21.37 12.95 -18.21
N ARG A 455 -22.54 13.54 -17.94
CA ARG A 455 -23.22 14.45 -18.88
C ARG A 455 -22.48 15.76 -19.08
N ASN A 456 -21.94 16.34 -18.00
CA ASN A 456 -21.12 17.55 -18.06
C ASN A 456 -19.82 17.30 -18.84
N LEU A 457 -19.23 16.10 -18.70
CA LEU A 457 -18.07 15.67 -19.50
C LEU A 457 -18.39 15.60 -21.01
N ASN A 458 -19.53 15.01 -21.37
CA ASN A 458 -19.91 14.75 -22.76
C ASN A 458 -20.42 15.99 -23.51
N GLN A 459 -21.10 16.94 -22.85
CA GLN A 459 -21.65 18.14 -23.50
C GLN A 459 -20.58 19.10 -24.04
N LYS A 460 -19.36 19.09 -23.49
CA LYS A 460 -18.27 19.97 -23.94
C LYS A 460 -17.56 19.51 -25.23
N SER A 461 -17.73 18.25 -25.66
CA SER A 461 -17.14 17.76 -26.92
C SER A 461 -17.88 18.25 -28.17
N GLY A 462 -19.16 18.65 -28.04
CA GLY A 462 -19.98 19.15 -29.15
C GLY A 462 -19.76 20.61 -29.55
N ASN A 463 -18.95 21.37 -28.80
CA ASN A 463 -18.81 22.83 -28.94
C ASN A 463 -17.44 23.28 -29.51
N LEU A 464 -16.87 22.50 -30.43
CA LEU A 464 -15.80 22.96 -31.32
C LEU A 464 -16.43 23.40 -32.64
N ASN A 465 -16.68 24.71 -32.76
CA ASN A 465 -17.14 25.34 -34.00
C ASN A 465 -16.13 25.07 -35.14
N PRO A 466 -16.57 24.64 -36.35
CA PRO A 466 -15.70 24.59 -37.51
C PRO A 466 -15.39 26.02 -37.97
N ILE A 467 -14.11 26.30 -38.15
CA ILE A 467 -13.59 27.55 -38.72
C ILE A 467 -14.25 27.77 -40.09
N ARG A 468 -15.04 28.85 -40.23
CA ARG A 468 -15.63 29.30 -41.49
C ARG A 468 -14.58 29.99 -42.36
N SER A 469 -14.27 29.41 -43.51
CA SER A 469 -13.73 30.13 -44.65
C SER A 469 -14.87 30.79 -45.45
N ILE A 470 -14.93 32.12 -45.37
CA ILE A 470 -15.35 33.12 -46.38
C ILE A 470 -16.55 32.74 -47.30
N GLN A 471 -17.68 33.43 -47.08
CA GLN A 471 -18.77 33.63 -48.05
C GLN A 471 -18.54 34.89 -48.90
N PRO A 472 -19.26 35.03 -50.03
CA PRO A 472 -20.07 36.25 -50.24
C PRO A 472 -21.49 35.86 -50.68
N SER A 473 -22.54 36.13 -49.89
CA SER A 473 -23.26 37.40 -49.66
C SER A 473 -24.50 37.52 -50.54
N ASN A 474 -25.69 37.55 -49.92
CA ASN A 474 -26.66 38.65 -50.05
C ASN A 474 -27.91 38.46 -49.15
N PHE A 475 -28.13 39.48 -48.30
CA PHE A 475 -29.39 40.19 -48.00
C PHE A 475 -30.72 39.55 -48.47
N ALA A 476 -31.84 39.55 -47.74
CA ALA A 476 -32.29 40.34 -46.61
C ALA A 476 -33.51 39.68 -45.93
N SER A 477 -33.85 40.22 -44.77
CA SER A 477 -34.98 39.95 -43.89
C SER A 477 -36.38 40.06 -44.52
N LYS A 478 -37.34 39.28 -44.00
CA LYS A 478 -38.55 39.80 -43.33
C LYS A 478 -39.52 38.70 -42.84
N THR A 479 -39.80 38.75 -41.54
CA THR A 479 -41.12 38.67 -40.87
C THR A 479 -42.15 37.60 -41.27
N GLY A 480 -42.49 36.72 -40.31
CA GLY A 480 -43.84 36.62 -39.73
C GLY A 480 -44.95 35.83 -40.46
N SER A 481 -45.67 35.03 -39.65
CA SER A 481 -47.05 34.51 -39.82
C SER A 481 -47.28 33.11 -40.45
N THR A 482 -47.64 32.18 -39.55
CA THR A 482 -48.83 31.30 -39.51
C THR A 482 -49.53 30.78 -40.78
N THR A 483 -49.85 29.47 -40.66
CA THR A 483 -51.01 28.69 -41.15
C THR A 483 -51.09 28.22 -42.60
N GLY A 484 -51.24 26.89 -42.76
CA GLY A 484 -52.33 26.30 -43.54
C GLY A 484 -52.03 25.73 -44.93
N SER A 485 -51.95 24.40 -44.99
CA SER A 485 -52.52 23.49 -46.02
C SER A 485 -52.05 23.49 -47.48
N SER A 486 -51.88 22.24 -47.94
CA SER A 486 -52.10 21.64 -49.27
C SER A 486 -51.14 21.89 -50.43
N ASP A 487 -50.44 20.79 -50.73
CA ASP A 487 -50.22 20.16 -52.03
C ASP A 487 -49.21 20.72 -53.07
N GLN A 488 -48.27 19.81 -53.33
CA GLN A 488 -47.77 19.41 -54.65
C GLN A 488 -47.02 20.43 -55.50
N ASN A 489 -45.70 20.32 -55.47
CA ASN A 489 -44.86 20.10 -56.67
C ASN A 489 -43.43 19.77 -56.23
N LEU A 490 -43.17 18.50 -55.88
CA LEU A 490 -41.84 17.99 -55.57
C LEU A 490 -41.16 17.49 -56.85
N SER A 491 -40.10 18.17 -57.29
CA SER A 491 -39.36 17.84 -58.50
C SER A 491 -38.73 16.44 -58.46
N GLU A 492 -38.90 15.73 -59.58
CA GLU A 492 -38.58 14.34 -59.89
C GLU A 492 -37.10 13.94 -59.73
N ALA A 493 -36.20 14.89 -59.50
CA ALA A 493 -34.77 14.65 -59.28
C ALA A 493 -34.42 14.20 -57.86
N LEU A 494 -35.26 14.50 -56.85
CA LEU A 494 -35.01 14.15 -55.45
C LEU A 494 -35.52 12.75 -55.07
N LYS A 495 -36.45 12.16 -55.85
CA LYS A 495 -36.85 10.75 -55.70
C LYS A 495 -35.80 9.77 -56.27
N ARG A 496 -35.16 10.12 -57.40
CA ARG A 496 -34.13 9.26 -58.03
C ARG A 496 -32.86 9.03 -57.20
N LYS A 497 -32.54 9.91 -56.24
CA LYS A 497 -31.36 9.76 -55.37
C LYS A 497 -31.63 8.91 -54.11
N ALA A 498 -32.90 8.77 -53.73
CA ALA A 498 -33.32 7.91 -52.62
C ALA A 498 -33.48 6.43 -53.08
N ASP A 499 -33.95 6.21 -54.31
CA ASP A 499 -34.17 4.86 -54.85
C ASP A 499 -32.88 4.13 -55.28
N TYR A 500 -31.79 4.86 -55.56
CA TYR A 500 -30.49 4.26 -55.95
C TYR A 500 -29.71 3.66 -54.77
N ARG A 501 -30.05 3.99 -53.52
CA ARG A 501 -29.35 3.45 -52.33
C ARG A 501 -29.97 2.16 -51.77
N ASN A 502 -31.16 1.78 -52.20
CA ASN A 502 -31.93 0.70 -51.56
C ASN A 502 -32.14 -0.57 -52.40
N SER A 503 -31.56 -0.67 -53.60
CA SER A 503 -31.67 -1.86 -54.46
C SER A 503 -30.30 -2.37 -54.88
N GLY A 504 -29.77 -3.37 -54.17
CA GLY A 504 -28.48 -3.97 -54.51
C GLY A 504 -28.02 -5.10 -53.59
N ALA A 505 -28.87 -6.08 -53.27
CA ALA A 505 -28.42 -7.35 -52.71
C ALA A 505 -29.30 -8.52 -53.19
N GLY A 506 -28.75 -9.39 -54.04
CA GLY A 506 -29.43 -10.60 -54.51
C GLY A 506 -28.63 -11.44 -55.52
N LEU A 507 -27.80 -12.36 -55.00
CA LEU A 507 -27.54 -13.74 -55.45
C LEU A 507 -27.09 -14.03 -56.91
N ASN A 508 -25.87 -14.60 -57.06
CA ASN A 508 -25.68 -15.93 -57.66
C ASN A 508 -24.26 -16.52 -57.51
N LYS A 509 -24.21 -17.82 -57.18
CA LYS A 509 -23.05 -18.71 -56.97
C LYS A 509 -22.39 -19.17 -58.29
N ARG A 510 -21.06 -19.41 -58.29
CA ARG A 510 -20.42 -20.67 -58.78
C ARG A 510 -18.91 -20.79 -58.45
N ARG A 511 -18.65 -21.61 -57.42
CA ARG A 511 -17.54 -22.55 -57.08
C ARG A 511 -16.35 -22.75 -58.05
N ARG A 512 -15.12 -22.68 -57.52
CA ARG A 512 -14.12 -23.77 -57.58
C ARG A 512 -13.15 -23.74 -56.38
N VAL A 513 -12.84 -24.94 -55.88
CA VAL A 513 -12.13 -25.28 -54.63
C VAL A 513 -10.69 -25.68 -54.94
N ARG A 514 -9.70 -25.19 -54.17
CA ARG A 514 -8.52 -25.98 -53.69
C ARG A 514 -7.57 -25.15 -52.79
N GLY A 515 -7.31 -25.67 -51.57
CA GLY A 515 -6.18 -25.34 -50.66
C GLY A 515 -6.24 -23.94 -50.03
N GLY A 516 -6.08 -23.69 -48.73
CA GLY A 516 -5.38 -24.38 -47.66
C GLY A 516 -4.57 -23.32 -46.90
N GLY A 517 -5.04 -22.89 -45.73
CA GLY A 517 -4.38 -21.87 -44.90
C GLY A 517 -5.37 -21.10 -44.02
N ALA A 518 -5.52 -21.51 -42.77
CA ALA A 518 -6.37 -20.83 -41.78
C ALA A 518 -5.71 -19.52 -41.32
N GLY A 519 -6.11 -18.40 -41.92
CA GLY A 519 -5.84 -17.06 -41.41
C GLY A 519 -6.97 -16.62 -40.49
N THR A 520 -6.67 -16.46 -39.21
CA THR A 520 -7.56 -15.88 -38.19
C THR A 520 -7.84 -14.41 -38.52
N GLY A 521 -9.03 -14.13 -39.05
CA GLY A 521 -9.52 -12.77 -39.21
C GLY A 521 -9.85 -12.15 -37.84
N SER A 522 -9.13 -11.10 -37.49
CA SER A 522 -9.41 -10.24 -36.35
C SER A 522 -10.82 -9.65 -36.49
N THR A 523 -11.77 -10.20 -35.73
CA THR A 523 -13.06 -9.58 -35.50
C THR A 523 -12.86 -8.50 -34.46
N LYS A 524 -13.18 -7.24 -34.80
CA LYS A 524 -13.38 -6.18 -33.81
C LYS A 524 -14.50 -6.65 -32.86
N MET A 525 -14.14 -7.15 -31.69
CA MET A 525 -15.08 -7.37 -30.59
C MET A 525 -15.47 -6.00 -30.01
N ASP A 526 -16.51 -5.40 -30.58
CA ASP A 526 -17.29 -4.37 -29.90
C ASP A 526 -18.07 -5.06 -28.77
N SER A 527 -17.64 -4.92 -27.51
CA SER A 527 -18.41 -5.45 -26.37
C SER A 527 -19.80 -4.81 -26.30
N VAL A 528 -20.82 -5.67 -26.17
CA VAL A 528 -22.23 -5.30 -25.98
C VAL A 528 -22.42 -4.55 -24.66
N LEU A 529 -21.55 -4.76 -23.67
CA LEU A 529 -21.62 -4.19 -22.32
C LEU A 529 -21.55 -2.66 -22.31
N ILE A 530 -20.63 -2.07 -23.09
CA ILE A 530 -20.48 -0.60 -23.19
C ILE A 530 -21.75 0.00 -23.81
N LYS A 531 -22.28 -0.61 -24.88
CA LYS A 531 -23.52 -0.13 -25.53
C LYS A 531 -24.76 -0.32 -24.65
N VAL A 532 -24.83 -1.40 -23.88
CA VAL A 532 -25.96 -1.70 -22.98
C VAL A 532 -25.91 -0.82 -21.72
N ALA A 533 -24.73 -0.60 -21.13
CA ALA A 533 -24.53 0.34 -20.03
C ALA A 533 -24.93 1.77 -20.44
N PHE A 534 -24.44 2.29 -21.58
CA PHE A 534 -24.79 3.62 -22.09
C PHE A 534 -26.27 3.76 -22.48
N LYS A 535 -26.92 2.69 -22.94
CA LYS A 535 -28.35 2.70 -23.30
C LYS A 535 -29.25 2.62 -22.06
N HIS A 536 -28.80 1.94 -21.00
CA HIS A 536 -29.47 1.94 -19.69
C HIS A 536 -29.27 3.24 -18.93
N GLU A 537 -28.08 3.86 -19.00
CA GLU A 537 -27.74 5.14 -18.39
C GLU A 537 -28.69 6.26 -18.88
N LYS A 538 -28.88 6.37 -20.21
CA LYS A 538 -29.84 7.32 -20.80
C LYS A 538 -31.30 7.09 -20.37
N ARG A 539 -31.68 5.85 -20.06
CA ARG A 539 -33.05 5.49 -19.67
C ARG A 539 -33.31 5.72 -18.18
N LEU A 540 -32.30 5.50 -17.33
CA LEU A 540 -32.38 5.77 -15.89
C LEU A 540 -32.19 7.27 -15.58
N ASP A 541 -31.30 7.97 -16.30
CA ASP A 541 -31.06 9.42 -16.14
C ASP A 541 -32.29 10.27 -16.46
N SER A 542 -33.11 9.85 -17.44
CA SER A 542 -34.37 10.53 -17.74
C SER A 542 -35.44 10.28 -16.65
N MET A 543 -35.26 9.26 -15.81
CA MET A 543 -36.19 8.89 -14.73
C MET A 543 -35.77 9.48 -13.37
N THR A 544 -34.46 9.55 -13.07
CA THR A 544 -33.91 10.17 -11.85
C THR A 544 -33.91 11.70 -11.92
N SER A 545 -33.83 12.30 -13.11
CA SER A 545 -33.99 13.75 -13.29
C SER A 545 -35.44 14.23 -13.12
N ALA A 546 -36.42 13.31 -13.26
CA ALA A 546 -37.85 13.61 -13.11
C ALA A 546 -38.34 13.47 -11.66
N SER A 547 -37.59 12.78 -10.82
CA SER A 547 -37.82 12.68 -9.37
C SER A 547 -36.92 13.71 -8.70
N GLY A 548 -37.48 14.84 -8.26
CA GLY A 548 -36.77 15.96 -7.63
C GLY A 548 -36.13 15.62 -6.28
N LEU A 549 -35.19 14.68 -6.26
CA LEU A 549 -34.41 14.29 -5.10
C LEU A 549 -33.38 15.39 -4.82
N LYS A 550 -33.72 16.27 -3.87
CA LYS A 550 -32.73 17.14 -3.23
C LYS A 550 -31.86 16.28 -2.31
N PRO A 551 -30.55 16.57 -2.17
CA PRO A 551 -29.80 16.11 -1.00
C PRO A 551 -30.56 16.59 0.23
N ILE A 552 -30.87 15.69 1.15
CA ILE A 552 -31.35 16.09 2.47
C ILE A 552 -30.13 16.67 3.18
N GLU A 553 -30.16 17.97 3.43
CA GLU A 553 -29.41 18.57 4.55
C GLU A 553 -30.04 17.96 5.82
N ASP A 554 -29.20 17.32 6.63
CA ASP A 554 -29.48 16.71 7.94
C ASP A 554 -30.08 15.29 7.96
N ASP A 555 -29.16 14.32 8.00
CA ASP A 555 -28.98 13.49 9.20
C ASP A 555 -27.48 13.54 9.54
N THR A 556 -27.07 14.68 10.10
CA THR A 556 -25.72 15.05 10.52
C THR A 556 -25.34 14.44 11.87
N THR A 557 -26.00 13.35 12.29
CA THR A 557 -25.72 12.63 13.55
C THR A 557 -24.65 11.54 13.41
N SER A 558 -24.14 11.25 12.20
CA SER A 558 -23.14 10.18 12.02
C SER A 558 -21.74 10.64 11.57
N GLN A 559 -21.50 11.94 11.40
CA GLN A 559 -20.19 12.46 10.94
C GLN A 559 -19.66 13.70 11.69
N ALA A 560 -20.20 14.02 12.87
CA ALA A 560 -19.66 15.04 13.76
C ALA A 560 -19.24 14.43 15.12
N LEU A 561 -18.12 13.71 15.13
CA LEU A 561 -17.28 13.64 16.34
C LEU A 561 -16.21 14.73 16.25
N ILE A 562 -16.65 15.99 16.11
CA ILE A 562 -15.80 17.16 16.34
C ILE A 562 -16.35 17.81 17.60
N VAL A 563 -15.59 17.61 18.68
CA VAL A 563 -15.45 18.43 19.89
C VAL A 563 -16.38 19.66 19.90
N GLU A 564 -17.64 19.45 20.31
CA GLU A 564 -18.38 20.49 21.02
C GLU A 564 -17.89 20.46 22.48
N ASP A 565 -17.85 21.62 23.12
CA ASP A 565 -17.20 21.87 24.41
C ASP A 565 -17.45 20.73 25.43
N PHE A 566 -16.36 20.11 25.90
CA PHE A 566 -16.38 19.00 26.85
C PHE A 566 -17.01 19.45 28.17
N ASN A 567 -18.26 19.03 28.41
CA ASN A 567 -18.98 19.26 29.65
C ASN A 567 -19.04 17.92 30.40
N GLU A 568 -18.33 17.79 31.53
CA GLU A 568 -18.23 16.52 32.29
C GLU A 568 -19.60 15.98 32.76
N ASP A 569 -20.55 16.89 33.02
CA ASP A 569 -21.88 16.52 33.51
C ASP A 569 -22.77 15.89 32.41
N ASP A 570 -22.68 16.34 31.15
CA ASP A 570 -23.43 15.76 30.01
C ASP A 570 -22.86 14.40 29.55
N PHE A 571 -21.55 14.16 29.77
CA PHE A 571 -20.90 12.88 29.48
C PHE A 571 -21.45 11.74 30.36
N SER A 572 -21.72 12.03 31.63
CA SER A 572 -22.28 11.06 32.59
C SER A 572 -23.76 10.72 32.34
N ALA A 573 -24.49 11.59 31.62
CA ALA A 573 -25.91 11.41 31.34
C ALA A 573 -26.19 10.53 30.10
N TYR A 574 -25.22 10.40 29.19
CA TYR A 574 -25.36 9.64 27.93
C TYR A 574 -24.51 8.35 27.90
N PHE A 575 -23.47 8.27 28.74
CA PHE A 575 -22.65 7.08 28.91
C PHE A 575 -22.88 6.48 30.29
N ASP A 576 -23.78 5.50 30.36
CA ASP A 576 -23.93 4.68 31.55
C ASP A 576 -22.79 3.65 31.62
N LEU A 577 -22.39 3.25 32.83
CA LEU A 577 -21.38 2.21 33.02
C LEU A 577 -22.02 0.87 32.65
N LEU A 578 -22.00 0.51 31.37
CA LEU A 578 -22.57 -0.74 30.88
C LEU A 578 -21.99 -1.90 31.68
N SER A 579 -22.85 -2.69 32.32
CA SER A 579 -22.44 -3.91 33.01
C SER A 579 -21.75 -4.82 32.00
N THR A 580 -20.54 -5.28 32.33
CA THR A 580 -19.71 -6.19 31.51
C THR A 580 -20.36 -7.57 31.29
N ASP A 581 -21.55 -7.76 31.88
CA ASP A 581 -22.31 -8.99 31.90
C ASP A 581 -23.15 -9.21 30.63
N ASP A 582 -23.42 -8.22 29.77
CA ASP A 582 -24.22 -8.46 28.54
C ASP A 582 -23.68 -7.66 27.33
N MET A 583 -22.38 -7.83 27.01
CA MET A 583 -21.74 -7.09 25.91
C MET A 583 -21.38 -7.99 24.72
N VAL A 584 -21.86 -7.61 23.54
CA VAL A 584 -21.33 -8.06 22.23
C VAL A 584 -20.32 -7.03 21.74
N ILE A 585 -19.05 -7.42 21.67
CA ILE A 585 -17.95 -6.54 21.23
C ILE A 585 -17.47 -7.01 19.87
N ILE A 586 -17.50 -6.11 18.88
CA ILE A 586 -16.97 -6.38 17.54
C ILE A 586 -15.62 -5.67 17.39
N ARG A 587 -14.58 -6.42 17.03
CA ARG A 587 -13.24 -5.90 16.82
C ARG A 587 -12.60 -6.48 15.56
N THR A 588 -11.60 -5.76 15.08
CA THR A 588 -10.74 -6.23 14.00
C THR A 588 -9.56 -7.00 14.56
N TYR A 589 -8.99 -7.93 13.80
CA TYR A 589 -7.68 -8.51 14.14
C TYR A 589 -6.61 -7.39 14.15
N LEU A 590 -5.95 -7.19 15.28
CA LEU A 590 -4.92 -6.17 15.48
C LEU A 590 -3.52 -6.76 15.74
N GLY A 591 -3.32 -8.04 15.41
CA GLY A 591 -2.02 -8.64 15.67
C GLY A 591 -1.79 -8.74 17.18
N ASP A 592 -0.60 -8.44 17.67
CA ASP A 592 -0.24 -8.71 19.06
C ASP A 592 -1.09 -7.99 20.12
N GLU A 593 -1.80 -6.91 19.74
CA GLU A 593 -2.77 -6.26 20.62
C GLU A 593 -3.99 -7.15 20.93
N ASP A 594 -4.26 -8.17 20.11
CA ASP A 594 -5.34 -9.13 20.35
C ASP A 594 -5.12 -9.88 21.68
N ASP A 595 -3.87 -10.17 22.06
CA ASP A 595 -3.54 -10.85 23.33
C ASP A 595 -3.99 -10.00 24.52
N ARG A 596 -3.78 -8.68 24.45
CA ARG A 596 -4.24 -7.73 25.46
C ARG A 596 -5.77 -7.66 25.52
N VAL A 597 -6.44 -7.63 24.37
CA VAL A 597 -7.90 -7.60 24.31
C VAL A 597 -8.49 -8.86 24.97
N LEU A 598 -7.88 -10.02 24.73
CA LEU A 598 -8.29 -11.28 25.38
C LEU A 598 -8.06 -11.24 26.89
N GLU A 599 -6.93 -10.69 27.35
CA GLU A 599 -6.62 -10.51 28.78
C GLU A 599 -7.46 -9.41 29.47
N GLU A 600 -7.97 -8.43 28.74
CA GLU A 600 -8.79 -7.36 29.31
C GLU A 600 -10.27 -7.79 29.40
N LEU A 601 -10.82 -8.27 28.28
CA LEU A 601 -12.25 -8.59 28.16
C LEU A 601 -12.62 -9.95 28.78
N HIS A 602 -11.64 -10.82 28.98
CA HIS A 602 -11.82 -12.21 29.41
C HIS A 602 -13.02 -12.95 28.75
N PRO A 603 -13.12 -12.97 27.40
CA PRO A 603 -14.32 -13.45 26.73
C PRO A 603 -14.49 -14.97 26.88
N ARG A 604 -15.73 -15.40 27.14
CA ARG A 604 -16.11 -16.82 27.17
C ARG A 604 -16.49 -17.34 25.79
N TYR A 605 -17.13 -16.49 25.00
CA TYR A 605 -17.60 -16.81 23.66
C TYR A 605 -16.84 -15.95 22.66
N ILE A 606 -16.15 -16.60 21.72
CA ILE A 606 -15.40 -15.93 20.66
C ILE A 606 -15.96 -16.40 19.32
N VAL A 607 -16.44 -15.46 18.50
CA VAL A 607 -16.94 -15.71 17.15
C VAL A 607 -15.95 -15.15 16.15
N MET A 608 -15.30 -16.03 15.39
CA MET A 608 -14.43 -15.63 14.29
C MET A 608 -15.27 -15.56 13.01
N TYR A 609 -15.64 -14.35 12.60
CA TYR A 609 -16.46 -14.13 11.40
C TYR A 609 -15.73 -14.52 10.11
N GLU A 610 -14.41 -14.31 10.11
CA GLU A 610 -13.46 -14.83 9.12
C GLU A 610 -12.29 -15.43 9.91
N PRO A 611 -11.94 -16.71 9.74
CA PRO A 611 -10.91 -17.35 10.54
C PRO A 611 -9.51 -16.84 10.17
N ASP A 612 -8.71 -16.55 11.19
CA ASP A 612 -7.28 -16.22 11.05
C ASP A 612 -6.40 -17.22 11.79
N VAL A 613 -5.35 -17.72 11.13
CA VAL A 613 -4.49 -18.78 11.66
C VAL A 613 -3.72 -18.32 12.90
N ALA A 614 -3.27 -17.06 12.93
CA ALA A 614 -2.52 -16.51 14.06
C ALA A 614 -3.44 -16.30 15.27
N PHE A 615 -4.62 -15.73 15.06
CA PHE A 615 -5.59 -15.51 16.13
C PHE A 615 -6.12 -16.84 16.73
N VAL A 616 -6.32 -17.88 15.91
CA VAL A 616 -6.67 -19.22 16.44
C VAL A 616 -5.65 -19.71 17.46
N ARG A 617 -4.36 -19.53 17.18
CA ARG A 617 -3.27 -19.94 18.09
C ARG A 617 -3.20 -19.06 19.34
N ARG A 618 -3.51 -17.76 19.21
CA ARG A 618 -3.66 -16.87 20.38
C ARG A 618 -4.77 -17.31 21.30
N VAL A 619 -5.93 -17.72 20.76
CA VAL A 619 -7.02 -18.26 21.57
C VAL A 619 -6.62 -19.57 22.26
N GLU A 620 -5.85 -20.45 21.60
CA GLU A 620 -5.27 -21.63 22.24
C GLU A 620 -4.33 -21.26 23.39
N CYS A 621 -3.45 -20.28 23.19
CA CYS A 621 -2.53 -19.79 24.23
C CYS A 621 -3.29 -19.15 25.40
N TYR A 622 -4.28 -18.30 25.11
CA TYR A 622 -5.14 -17.65 26.09
C TYR A 622 -5.88 -18.67 26.98
N ARG A 623 -6.47 -19.71 26.37
CA ARG A 623 -7.11 -20.80 27.12
C ARG A 623 -6.12 -21.61 27.94
N ALA A 624 -4.90 -21.85 27.43
CA ALA A 624 -3.86 -22.53 28.18
C ALA A 624 -3.42 -21.71 29.42
N SER A 625 -3.34 -20.38 29.28
CA SER A 625 -2.98 -19.45 30.36
C SER A 625 -4.05 -19.31 31.43
N ASN A 626 -5.34 -19.49 31.06
CA ASN A 626 -6.51 -19.35 31.93
C ASN A 626 -7.31 -20.66 32.10
N PRO A 627 -6.89 -21.57 33.00
CA PRO A 627 -7.49 -22.90 33.15
C PRO A 627 -8.96 -22.90 33.60
N GLY A 628 -9.42 -21.82 34.24
CA GLY A 628 -10.76 -21.71 34.79
C GLY A 628 -11.83 -21.26 33.79
N LEU A 629 -11.43 -20.79 32.60
CA LEU A 629 -12.34 -20.25 31.60
C LEU A 629 -12.68 -21.31 30.55
N ASN A 630 -13.96 -21.66 30.44
CA ASN A 630 -14.44 -22.55 29.38
C ASN A 630 -14.72 -21.74 28.11
N VAL A 631 -13.65 -21.40 27.39
CA VAL A 631 -13.74 -20.67 26.13
C VAL A 631 -14.34 -21.56 25.04
N LYS A 632 -15.44 -21.09 24.45
CA LYS A 632 -16.10 -21.65 23.26
C LYS A 632 -15.82 -20.74 22.07
N THR A 633 -15.38 -21.34 20.97
CA THR A 633 -15.00 -20.64 19.74
C THR A 633 -15.87 -21.10 18.58
N TYR A 634 -16.47 -20.17 17.85
CA TYR A 634 -17.24 -20.41 16.64
C TYR A 634 -16.45 -19.94 15.43
N PHE A 635 -16.22 -20.83 14.46
CA PHE A 635 -15.54 -20.52 13.21
C PHE A 635 -16.59 -20.43 12.11
N MET A 636 -16.71 -19.27 11.47
CA MET A 636 -17.62 -19.10 10.34
C MET A 636 -16.82 -19.10 9.05
N MET A 637 -17.06 -20.07 8.17
CA MET A 637 -16.43 -20.12 6.85
C MET A 637 -17.48 -20.27 5.77
N TYR A 638 -17.25 -19.66 4.61
CA TYR A 638 -18.02 -20.00 3.42
C TYR A 638 -17.51 -21.32 2.82
N SER A 639 -18.38 -22.30 2.65
CA SER A 639 -18.02 -23.57 1.99
C SER A 639 -17.83 -23.39 0.48
N ASP A 640 -16.88 -24.12 -0.10
CA ASP A 640 -16.55 -24.08 -1.53
C ASP A 640 -16.21 -22.66 -2.03
N SER A 641 -15.63 -21.85 -1.14
CA SER A 641 -15.33 -20.44 -1.39
C SER A 641 -13.84 -20.15 -1.45
N VAL A 642 -13.50 -19.00 -2.03
CA VAL A 642 -12.13 -18.47 -2.01
C VAL A 642 -11.62 -18.20 -0.59
N GLU A 643 -12.51 -17.94 0.38
CA GLU A 643 -12.13 -17.74 1.79
C GLU A 643 -11.60 -19.03 2.41
N GLU A 644 -12.34 -20.13 2.28
CA GLU A 644 -11.93 -21.45 2.76
C GLU A 644 -10.62 -21.89 2.08
N GLN A 645 -10.54 -21.74 0.76
CA GLN A 645 -9.33 -22.09 0.03
C GLN A 645 -8.12 -21.27 0.49
N ARG A 646 -8.29 -19.95 0.75
CA ARG A 646 -7.22 -19.09 1.26
C ARG A 646 -6.75 -19.54 2.65
N TYR A 647 -7.70 -19.85 3.54
CA TYR A 647 -7.38 -20.33 4.90
C TYR A 647 -6.61 -21.66 4.85
N LEU A 648 -7.14 -22.66 4.16
CA LEU A 648 -6.50 -23.99 4.04
C LEU A 648 -5.13 -23.92 3.39
N SER A 649 -4.99 -23.08 2.36
CA SER A 649 -3.74 -22.95 1.62
C SER A 649 -2.69 -22.18 2.42
N SER A 650 -3.09 -21.19 3.24
CA SER A 650 -2.18 -20.54 4.21
C SER A 650 -1.64 -21.54 5.24
N VAL A 651 -2.50 -22.39 5.82
CA VAL A 651 -2.06 -23.44 6.75
C VAL A 651 -1.11 -24.43 6.09
N ARG A 652 -1.41 -24.86 4.85
CA ARG A 652 -0.53 -25.77 4.08
C ARG A 652 0.82 -25.12 3.78
N ARG A 653 0.82 -23.87 3.32
CA ARG A 653 2.05 -23.14 2.97
C ARG A 653 2.96 -22.96 4.18
N GLU A 654 2.40 -22.57 5.31
CA GLU A 654 3.16 -22.41 6.55
C GLU A 654 3.76 -23.75 7.01
N LYS A 655 2.98 -24.84 6.94
CA LYS A 655 3.48 -26.19 7.25
C LYS A 655 4.64 -26.58 6.33
N GLU A 656 4.47 -26.43 5.02
CA GLU A 656 5.53 -26.72 4.05
C GLU A 656 6.76 -25.83 4.26
N ALA A 657 6.57 -24.56 4.64
CA ALA A 657 7.65 -23.63 4.91
C ALA A 657 8.49 -24.10 6.09
N PHE A 658 7.86 -24.48 7.20
CA PHE A 658 8.59 -25.07 8.33
C PHE A 658 9.27 -26.39 7.98
N GLU A 659 8.61 -27.27 7.22
CA GLU A 659 9.24 -28.53 6.78
C GLU A 659 10.44 -28.31 5.86
N ARG A 660 10.40 -27.28 4.99
CA ARG A 660 11.56 -26.87 4.17
C ARG A 660 12.66 -26.30 5.04
N LEU A 661 12.35 -25.40 5.97
CA LEU A 661 13.30 -24.80 6.92
C LEU A 661 14.02 -25.86 7.76
N ILE A 662 13.29 -26.84 8.30
CA ILE A 662 13.88 -27.93 9.10
C ILE A 662 14.83 -28.77 8.24
N ARG A 663 14.45 -29.09 7.00
CA ARG A 663 15.31 -29.83 6.05
C ARG A 663 16.55 -29.04 5.67
N GLU A 664 16.39 -27.76 5.35
CA GLU A 664 17.51 -26.87 5.03
C GLU A 664 18.47 -26.80 6.22
N ASN A 665 17.98 -26.49 7.42
CA ASN A 665 18.78 -26.41 8.65
C ASN A 665 19.53 -27.73 8.97
N ALA A 666 18.91 -28.89 8.71
CA ALA A 666 19.56 -30.19 8.93
C ALA A 666 20.68 -30.51 7.92
N THR A 667 20.63 -29.92 6.72
CA THR A 667 21.63 -30.13 5.65
C THR A 667 22.63 -28.99 5.54
N MET A 668 22.31 -27.83 6.11
CA MET A 668 23.09 -26.61 5.96
C MET A 668 24.44 -26.74 6.66
N VAL A 669 25.50 -26.55 5.87
CA VAL A 669 26.83 -26.28 6.41
C VAL A 669 27.01 -24.76 6.36
N VAL A 670 26.87 -24.09 7.50
CA VAL A 670 27.24 -22.68 7.60
C VAL A 670 28.76 -22.63 7.49
N PRO A 671 29.34 -22.10 6.39
CA PRO A 671 30.78 -22.02 6.29
C PRO A 671 31.29 -21.17 7.46
N LEU A 672 32.33 -21.65 8.13
CA LEU A 672 33.15 -20.84 9.02
C LEU A 672 33.74 -19.72 8.16
N GLN A 673 32.99 -18.63 7.93
CA GLN A 673 33.63 -17.37 7.61
C GLN A 673 34.51 -17.13 8.82
N ALA A 674 35.81 -17.34 8.64
CA ALA A 674 36.81 -17.10 9.65
C ALA A 674 36.40 -15.80 10.33
N GLU A 675 36.04 -15.88 11.62
CA GLU A 675 36.01 -14.70 12.44
C GLU A 675 37.39 -14.10 12.19
N VAL A 676 37.44 -13.04 11.38
CA VAL A 676 38.60 -12.19 11.32
C VAL A 676 38.72 -11.72 12.76
N ARG A 677 39.56 -12.41 13.52
CA ARG A 677 39.96 -11.98 14.84
C ARG A 677 40.44 -10.55 14.65
N PRO A 678 39.95 -9.60 15.46
CA PRO A 678 40.42 -8.23 15.36
C PRO A 678 41.95 -8.25 15.58
N GLY A 679 42.71 -8.16 14.48
CA GLY A 679 44.15 -8.38 14.46
C GLY A 679 44.69 -9.15 13.23
N GLU A 680 43.98 -10.14 12.68
CA GLU A 680 44.59 -11.08 11.70
C GLU A 680 44.42 -10.70 10.21
N SER A 681 43.43 -9.90 9.80
CA SER A 681 43.22 -9.60 8.37
C SER A 681 43.71 -8.23 7.90
N THR A 682 44.29 -7.41 8.77
CA THR A 682 44.80 -6.09 8.34
C THR A 682 46.20 -6.22 7.77
N GLU A 683 47.00 -7.19 8.20
CA GLU A 683 48.40 -7.30 7.79
C GLU A 683 48.57 -7.89 6.39
N GLU A 684 47.83 -8.94 6.00
CA GLU A 684 48.05 -9.56 4.67
C GLU A 684 47.53 -8.73 3.48
N GLU A 685 46.45 -7.97 3.64
CA GLU A 685 45.99 -7.04 2.58
C GLU A 685 46.83 -5.77 2.51
N THR A 686 47.27 -5.21 3.66
CA THR A 686 48.19 -4.06 3.64
C THR A 686 49.57 -4.43 3.11
N LEU A 687 50.08 -5.63 3.41
CA LEU A 687 51.38 -6.11 2.92
C LEU A 687 51.41 -6.36 1.41
N ARG A 688 50.26 -6.68 0.77
CA ARG A 688 50.18 -6.78 -0.70
C ARG A 688 50.25 -5.42 -1.39
N THR A 689 49.75 -4.35 -0.76
CA THR A 689 49.86 -2.97 -1.28
C THR A 689 51.22 -2.33 -1.02
N ILE A 690 52.02 -2.87 -0.09
CA ILE A 690 53.33 -2.35 0.30
C ILE A 690 54.47 -2.80 -0.64
N SER A 691 54.27 -3.83 -1.46
CA SER A 691 55.32 -4.37 -2.33
C SER A 691 55.17 -3.99 -3.81
N SER A 692 55.25 -2.69 -4.14
CA SER A 692 55.71 -2.27 -5.47
C SER A 692 56.56 -1.00 -5.37
N ARG A 693 57.88 -1.24 -5.42
CA ARG A 693 59.01 -0.31 -5.56
C ARG A 693 58.68 0.99 -6.33
N LEU A 694 58.45 2.09 -5.62
CA LEU A 694 58.72 3.47 -6.04
C LEU A 694 58.93 4.36 -4.80
N GLY A 695 60.06 5.06 -4.75
CA GLY A 695 60.59 5.65 -3.52
C GLY A 695 59.89 6.91 -2.99
N GLY A 696 60.02 7.10 -1.67
CA GLY A 696 60.27 8.42 -1.08
C GLY A 696 59.10 9.31 -0.70
N LYS A 697 57.83 8.88 -0.81
CA LYS A 697 56.70 9.61 -0.21
C LYS A 697 56.04 8.75 0.86
N ALA A 698 55.92 9.30 2.07
CA ALA A 698 55.12 8.71 3.13
C ALA A 698 53.65 8.66 2.66
N LEU A 699 53.20 7.50 2.18
CA LEU A 699 51.78 7.26 2.01
C LEU A 699 51.14 7.25 3.40
N GLN A 700 50.14 8.10 3.62
CA GLN A 700 49.22 7.94 4.74
C GLN A 700 48.52 6.58 4.57
N SER A 701 49.01 5.59 5.32
CA SER A 701 48.51 4.22 5.32
C SER A 701 47.25 4.13 6.18
N GLY A 702 46.11 4.56 5.64
CA GLY A 702 44.78 4.40 6.23
C GLY A 702 43.81 3.70 5.27
N LEU A 703 42.74 3.11 5.80
CA LEU A 703 41.62 2.64 4.97
C LEU A 703 41.01 3.84 4.22
N PRO A 704 40.59 3.69 2.94
CA PRO A 704 40.03 4.78 2.16
C PRO A 704 38.75 5.32 2.81
N GLN A 705 38.64 6.64 3.01
CA GLN A 705 37.49 7.29 3.66
C GLN A 705 36.49 7.87 2.63
N VAL A 706 35.19 7.77 2.90
CA VAL A 706 34.17 8.43 2.08
C VAL A 706 33.17 9.11 3.02
N VAL A 707 32.95 10.40 2.80
CA VAL A 707 31.90 11.14 3.53
C VAL A 707 30.58 10.92 2.79
N VAL A 708 29.56 10.48 3.53
CA VAL A 708 28.26 10.08 2.97
C VAL A 708 27.15 10.89 3.62
N ASP A 709 26.23 11.39 2.80
CA ASP A 709 25.04 12.07 3.31
C ASP A 709 24.17 11.14 4.16
N VAL A 710 23.72 11.62 5.32
CA VAL A 710 22.88 10.82 6.24
C VAL A 710 21.56 10.33 5.59
N ARG A 711 21.03 11.02 4.57
CA ARG A 711 19.83 10.61 3.80
C ARG A 711 20.11 9.43 2.87
N GLU A 712 21.35 9.26 2.49
CA GLU A 712 21.76 8.24 1.54
C GLU A 712 21.93 6.86 2.18
N PHE A 713 21.93 6.75 3.50
CA PHE A 713 21.84 5.47 4.23
C PHE A 713 20.53 4.70 4.00
N ARG A 714 19.59 5.27 3.24
CA ARG A 714 18.43 4.54 2.71
C ARG A 714 18.79 3.62 1.53
N SER A 715 19.92 3.86 0.87
CA SER A 715 20.38 3.05 -0.25
C SER A 715 21.29 1.91 0.22
N SER A 716 21.53 0.94 -0.67
CA SER A 716 22.38 -0.21 -0.42
C SER A 716 23.88 0.11 -0.49
N LEU A 717 24.27 1.22 -1.10
CA LEU A 717 25.66 1.52 -1.42
C LEU A 717 26.53 1.79 -0.16
N PRO A 718 26.09 2.53 0.87
CA PRO A 718 26.89 2.72 2.10
C PRO A 718 27.24 1.39 2.79
N SER A 719 26.28 0.46 2.82
CA SER A 719 26.45 -0.89 3.38
C SER A 719 27.55 -1.67 2.61
N LEU A 720 27.55 -1.56 1.28
CA LEU A 720 28.53 -2.19 0.41
C LEU A 720 29.90 -1.52 0.42
N LEU A 721 29.97 -0.19 0.53
CA LEU A 721 31.23 0.54 0.69
C LEU A 721 31.96 0.09 1.96
N HIS A 722 31.24 -0.04 3.07
CA HIS A 722 31.85 -0.57 4.29
C HIS A 722 32.28 -2.05 4.12
N ALA A 723 31.50 -2.87 3.42
CA ALA A 723 31.89 -4.26 3.12
C ALA A 723 33.12 -4.33 2.19
N ALA A 724 33.32 -3.32 1.35
CA ALA A 724 34.47 -3.11 0.48
C ALA A 724 35.67 -2.44 1.18
N ASN A 725 35.68 -2.42 2.53
CA ASN A 725 36.73 -1.86 3.38
C ASN A 725 36.92 -0.34 3.28
N PHE A 726 35.88 0.42 2.94
CA PHE A 726 35.90 1.88 3.12
C PHE A 726 35.54 2.30 4.55
N LEU A 727 36.18 3.37 5.03
CA LEU A 727 35.74 4.09 6.22
C LEU A 727 34.60 5.04 5.81
N VAL A 728 33.37 4.64 6.13
CA VAL A 728 32.16 5.41 5.81
C VAL A 728 31.87 6.40 6.95
N GLU A 729 31.93 7.69 6.64
CA GLU A 729 31.67 8.75 7.62
C GLU A 729 30.35 9.48 7.32
N PRO A 730 29.30 9.27 8.13
CA PRO A 730 28.02 9.94 7.92
C PRO A 730 28.10 11.42 8.30
N THR A 731 27.71 12.31 7.40
CA THR A 731 27.61 13.76 7.65
C THR A 731 26.38 14.31 6.92
N THR A 732 25.72 15.34 7.44
CA THR A 732 24.63 15.99 6.69
C THR A 732 25.22 16.95 5.67
N LEU A 733 25.07 16.63 4.39
CA LEU A 733 25.62 17.40 3.29
C LEU A 733 24.52 18.26 2.65
N ILE A 734 24.86 19.49 2.28
CA ILE A 734 23.93 20.35 1.52
C ILE A 734 24.06 20.07 0.02
N VAL A 735 25.28 19.76 -0.43
CA VAL A 735 25.64 19.61 -1.84
C VAL A 735 26.28 18.23 -2.09
N GLY A 736 25.64 17.42 -2.93
CA GLY A 736 26.06 16.06 -3.26
C GLY A 736 25.66 15.01 -2.21
N ASP A 737 25.76 13.73 -2.61
CA ASP A 737 25.43 12.58 -1.76
C ASP A 737 26.67 11.91 -1.16
N TYR A 738 27.78 11.88 -1.93
CA TYR A 738 29.06 11.32 -1.50
C TYR A 738 30.20 12.29 -1.81
N ILE A 739 31.17 12.41 -0.91
CA ILE A 739 32.41 13.16 -1.13
C ILE A 739 33.56 12.16 -1.05
N ILE A 740 34.23 11.95 -2.20
CA ILE A 740 35.32 10.98 -2.33
C ILE A 740 36.68 11.62 -1.98
N SER A 741 36.82 12.91 -2.28
CA SER A 741 38.03 13.73 -2.13
C SER A 741 37.58 15.19 -1.94
N PRO A 742 38.38 16.08 -1.30
CA PRO A 742 38.03 17.49 -1.12
C PRO A 742 37.59 18.23 -2.40
N ASP A 743 38.09 17.79 -3.57
CA ASP A 743 37.76 18.39 -4.86
C ASP A 743 36.59 17.71 -5.59
N MET A 744 36.16 16.52 -5.13
CA MET A 744 35.25 15.62 -5.86
C MET A 744 33.96 15.35 -5.07
N CYS A 745 32.82 15.77 -5.62
CA CYS A 745 31.50 15.41 -5.12
C CYS A 745 30.77 14.49 -6.09
N VAL A 746 29.95 13.59 -5.57
CA VAL A 746 29.14 12.65 -6.33
C VAL A 746 27.67 12.81 -5.94
N GLU A 747 26.81 12.98 -6.93
CA GLU A 747 25.37 12.79 -6.81
C GLU A 747 25.02 11.42 -7.41
N ARG A 748 24.35 10.57 -6.64
CA ARG A 748 23.94 9.23 -7.09
C ARG A 748 22.48 9.28 -7.55
N LYS A 749 22.21 8.78 -8.75
CA LYS A 749 20.85 8.59 -9.28
C LYS A 749 20.65 7.17 -9.78
N SER A 750 19.60 6.52 -9.28
CA SER A 750 19.02 5.35 -9.95
C SER A 750 18.36 5.78 -11.27
N ILE A 751 18.13 4.86 -12.20
CA ILE A 751 17.51 5.18 -13.49
C ILE A 751 16.10 5.79 -13.34
N SER A 752 15.28 5.28 -12.41
CA SER A 752 13.95 5.84 -12.14
C SER A 752 14.05 7.26 -11.59
N ASP A 753 14.96 7.49 -10.64
CA ASP A 753 15.15 8.81 -10.03
C ASP A 753 15.75 9.80 -11.03
N LEU A 754 16.60 9.33 -11.95
CA LEU A 754 17.14 10.13 -13.03
C LEU A 754 16.01 10.65 -13.94
N ILE A 755 15.12 9.77 -14.38
CA ILE A 755 13.98 10.15 -15.23
C ILE A 755 13.05 11.12 -14.49
N GLN A 756 12.72 10.84 -13.22
CA GLN A 756 11.86 11.69 -12.41
C GLN A 756 12.49 13.06 -12.13
N SER A 757 13.81 13.10 -11.86
CA SER A 757 14.55 14.34 -11.58
C SER A 757 14.73 15.19 -12.84
N PHE A 758 14.85 14.60 -14.02
CA PHE A 758 14.79 15.33 -15.30
C PHE A 758 13.41 15.90 -15.59
N ASN A 759 12.35 15.17 -15.28
CA ASN A 759 10.97 15.65 -15.52
C ASN A 759 10.56 16.77 -14.55
N SER A 760 11.08 16.74 -13.31
CA SER A 760 10.84 17.79 -12.32
C SER A 760 11.82 18.98 -12.42
N GLY A 761 12.91 18.86 -13.19
CA GLY A 761 13.97 19.86 -13.26
C GLY A 761 14.92 19.89 -12.05
N ARG A 762 14.67 19.07 -11.01
CA ARG A 762 15.48 19.03 -9.78
C ARG A 762 16.97 18.76 -10.06
N LEU A 763 17.27 17.86 -11.00
CA LEU A 763 18.66 17.47 -11.29
C LEU A 763 19.51 18.66 -11.76
N TYR A 764 18.93 19.59 -12.52
CA TYR A 764 19.64 20.76 -13.01
C TYR A 764 20.13 21.65 -11.86
N GLN A 765 19.27 21.90 -10.87
CA GLN A 765 19.62 22.66 -9.67
C GLN A 765 20.71 21.95 -8.84
N GLN A 766 20.63 20.62 -8.73
CA GLN A 766 21.65 19.83 -8.03
C GLN A 766 23.02 19.95 -8.73
N CYS A 767 23.06 19.84 -10.07
CA CYS A 767 24.29 20.02 -10.84
C CYS A 767 24.85 21.45 -10.76
N GLU A 768 23.98 22.46 -10.72
CA GLU A 768 24.36 23.87 -10.53
C GLU A 768 25.08 24.06 -9.19
N MET A 769 24.48 23.61 -8.08
CA MET A 769 25.10 23.68 -6.75
C MET A 769 26.42 22.91 -6.69
N MET A 770 26.48 21.70 -7.24
CA MET A 770 27.71 20.90 -7.26
C MET A 770 28.84 21.59 -8.05
N THR A 771 28.52 22.18 -9.20
CA THR A 771 29.52 22.85 -10.07
C THR A 771 30.02 24.17 -9.50
N ALA A 772 29.20 24.83 -8.67
CA ALA A 772 29.58 26.05 -7.97
C ALA A 772 30.60 25.79 -6.84
N HIS A 773 30.43 24.69 -6.10
CA HIS A 773 31.21 24.42 -4.89
C HIS A 773 32.38 23.46 -5.07
N TYR A 774 32.29 22.50 -6.00
CA TYR A 774 33.32 21.49 -6.22
C TYR A 774 33.99 21.63 -7.58
N LYS A 775 35.30 21.33 -7.62
CA LYS A 775 36.09 21.38 -8.84
C LYS A 775 35.71 20.27 -9.82
N GLN A 776 35.39 19.09 -9.31
CA GLN A 776 35.01 17.90 -10.08
C GLN A 776 33.65 17.36 -9.60
N PRO A 777 32.54 17.92 -10.11
CA PRO A 777 31.22 17.37 -9.87
C PRO A 777 30.99 16.10 -10.72
N ILE A 778 30.52 15.04 -10.07
CA ILE A 778 30.28 13.73 -10.68
C ILE A 778 28.80 13.37 -10.53
N LEU A 779 28.15 13.01 -11.62
CA LEU A 779 26.84 12.37 -11.59
C LEU A 779 27.04 10.86 -11.81
N LEU A 780 26.79 10.08 -10.77
CA LEU A 780 26.81 8.63 -10.80
C LEU A 780 25.43 8.11 -11.17
N ILE A 781 25.32 7.48 -12.34
CA ILE A 781 24.13 6.79 -12.80
C ILE A 781 24.30 5.30 -12.51
N GLU A 782 23.53 4.80 -11.56
CA GLU A 782 23.63 3.42 -11.08
C GLU A 782 22.48 2.55 -11.62
N PHE A 783 22.83 1.42 -12.22
CA PHE A 783 21.89 0.37 -12.59
C PHE A 783 21.78 -0.67 -11.48
N ASP A 784 20.60 -1.29 -11.39
CA ASP A 784 20.38 -2.41 -10.48
C ASP A 784 21.00 -3.68 -11.06
N GLN A 785 21.65 -4.49 -10.23
CA GLN A 785 22.40 -5.69 -10.62
C GLN A 785 21.53 -6.69 -11.41
N LYS A 786 20.22 -6.70 -11.15
CA LYS A 786 19.26 -7.58 -11.84
C LYS A 786 18.67 -6.97 -13.12
N LYS A 787 18.91 -5.68 -13.39
CA LYS A 787 18.33 -4.96 -14.54
C LYS A 787 19.32 -4.91 -15.71
N SER A 788 18.79 -4.94 -16.93
CA SER A 788 19.62 -4.88 -18.13
C SER A 788 20.29 -3.51 -18.31
N PHE A 789 21.60 -3.51 -18.54
CA PHE A 789 22.39 -2.32 -18.87
C PHE A 789 22.17 -1.89 -20.33
N SER A 790 21.16 -1.06 -20.61
CA SER A 790 21.04 -0.35 -21.89
C SER A 790 20.07 0.83 -21.81
N LEU A 791 20.46 1.97 -22.41
CA LEU A 791 19.61 3.16 -22.53
C LEU A 791 18.67 3.10 -23.74
N ASP A 792 19.00 2.34 -24.78
CA ASP A 792 18.18 2.24 -26.00
C ASP A 792 16.85 1.51 -25.74
N THR A 793 16.77 0.72 -24.67
CA THR A 793 15.55 0.03 -24.24
C THR A 793 14.42 0.99 -23.82
N TYR A 794 14.70 2.29 -23.62
CA TYR A 794 13.68 3.29 -23.31
C TYR A 794 13.07 3.96 -24.55
N LYS A 795 13.67 3.80 -25.74
CA LYS A 795 13.12 4.31 -27.02
C LYS A 795 11.84 3.58 -27.44
N ASP A 796 11.69 2.31 -27.07
CA ASP A 796 10.58 1.43 -27.50
C ASP A 796 9.31 1.52 -26.63
N THR A 797 9.25 2.43 -25.66
CA THR A 797 8.03 2.65 -24.86
C THR A 797 6.91 3.38 -25.62
N ARG A 798 7.11 3.70 -26.91
CA ARG A 798 6.05 4.23 -27.79
C ARG A 798 5.95 3.45 -29.09
N GLY A 799 5.07 2.44 -29.07
CA GLY A 799 4.35 1.94 -30.23
C GLY A 799 5.20 1.39 -31.36
N ALA A 800 5.48 0.08 -31.31
CA ALA A 800 5.75 -0.71 -32.51
C ALA A 800 4.49 -0.69 -33.41
N GLY A 801 4.39 0.35 -34.24
CA GLY A 801 3.20 0.61 -35.02
C GLY A 801 3.27 1.88 -35.87
N SER A 802 4.43 2.22 -36.44
CA SER A 802 4.44 3.05 -37.65
C SER A 802 5.75 2.88 -38.41
N SER A 803 5.60 2.49 -39.67
CA SER A 803 6.63 2.24 -40.67
C SER A 803 7.75 3.28 -40.73
N ALA A 804 8.93 2.77 -41.09
CA ALA A 804 10.26 3.37 -41.20
C ALA A 804 10.44 4.58 -42.15
N THR A 805 9.49 5.50 -42.23
CA THR A 805 9.65 6.72 -43.06
C THR A 805 9.01 7.90 -42.37
N ASN A 806 9.67 8.46 -41.36
CA ASN A 806 9.58 9.88 -40.99
C ASN A 806 10.61 10.15 -39.89
N LEU A 807 11.63 10.95 -40.21
CA LEU A 807 12.49 11.63 -39.25
C LEU A 807 11.60 12.56 -38.40
N LYS A 808 10.97 12.00 -37.36
CA LYS A 808 10.26 12.79 -36.35
C LYS A 808 11.32 13.47 -35.49
N ALA A 809 11.14 14.77 -35.27
CA ALA A 809 11.95 15.59 -34.37
C ALA A 809 12.23 14.86 -33.04
N PRO A 810 13.42 15.04 -32.43
CA PRO A 810 13.73 14.44 -31.14
C PRO A 810 12.66 14.89 -30.16
N SER A 811 11.84 13.95 -29.70
CA SER A 811 10.81 14.26 -28.71
C SER A 811 11.48 14.75 -27.43
N ASP A 812 10.88 15.72 -26.73
CA ASP A 812 11.24 16.24 -25.39
C ASP A 812 11.43 15.15 -24.28
N THR A 813 11.33 13.88 -24.64
CA THR A 813 11.37 12.70 -23.78
C THR A 813 12.59 11.82 -23.97
N ASP A 814 13.52 12.13 -24.89
CA ASP A 814 14.75 11.35 -25.02
C ASP A 814 15.71 11.67 -23.86
N LEU A 815 15.82 10.73 -22.92
CA LEU A 815 16.76 10.79 -21.79
C LEU A 815 18.20 11.08 -22.27
N GLN A 816 18.58 10.49 -23.40
CA GLN A 816 19.87 10.74 -24.05
C GLN A 816 20.04 12.21 -24.44
N ALA A 817 19.03 12.84 -25.04
CA ALA A 817 19.07 14.26 -25.42
C ALA A 817 19.13 15.16 -24.17
N LYS A 818 18.36 14.85 -23.12
CA LYS A 818 18.41 15.59 -21.85
C LYS A 818 19.77 15.49 -21.15
N LEU A 819 20.39 14.30 -21.16
CA LEU A 819 21.75 14.10 -20.63
C LEU A 819 22.78 14.90 -21.42
N VAL A 820 22.69 14.89 -22.76
CA VAL A 820 23.57 15.70 -23.61
C VAL A 820 23.40 17.18 -23.29
N LEU A 821 22.17 17.67 -23.19
CA LEU A 821 21.89 19.06 -22.82
C LEU A 821 22.48 19.42 -21.45
N LEU A 822 22.33 18.54 -20.45
CA LEU A 822 22.91 18.74 -19.12
C LEU A 822 24.44 18.85 -19.18
N THR A 823 25.12 17.98 -19.95
CA THR A 823 26.58 18.03 -20.09
C THR A 823 27.07 19.25 -20.88
N LEU A 824 26.24 19.78 -21.79
CA LEU A 824 26.54 21.03 -22.49
C LEU A 824 26.39 22.25 -21.56
N SER A 825 25.39 22.25 -20.68
CA SER A 825 25.18 23.30 -19.68
C SER A 825 26.27 23.32 -18.61
N PHE A 826 26.75 22.15 -18.17
CA PHE A 826 27.74 22.02 -17.11
C PHE A 826 29.01 21.31 -17.62
N PRO A 827 29.98 22.03 -18.23
CA PRO A 827 31.16 21.42 -18.85
C PRO A 827 32.14 20.76 -17.85
N LYS A 828 32.04 21.10 -16.56
CA LYS A 828 32.83 20.46 -15.49
C LYS A 828 32.23 19.13 -15.02
N LEU A 829 30.94 18.87 -15.31
CA LEU A 829 30.21 17.69 -14.86
C LEU A 829 30.75 16.43 -15.55
N ARG A 830 31.08 15.42 -14.75
CA ARG A 830 31.49 14.10 -15.23
C ARG A 830 30.37 13.09 -15.00
N LEU A 831 30.13 12.23 -15.99
CA LEU A 831 29.14 11.15 -15.87
C LEU A 831 29.86 9.84 -15.63
N ILE A 832 29.43 9.08 -14.62
CA ILE A 832 29.87 7.71 -14.37
C ILE A 832 28.66 6.80 -14.50
N TRP A 833 28.83 5.71 -15.23
CA TRP A 833 27.83 4.67 -15.39
C TRP A 833 28.29 3.43 -14.63
N SER A 834 27.51 3.00 -13.64
CA SER A 834 27.81 1.81 -12.86
C SER A 834 26.76 0.74 -13.10
N SER A 835 27.19 -0.48 -13.42
CA SER A 835 26.31 -1.62 -13.68
C SER A 835 25.65 -2.19 -12.42
N SER A 836 26.23 -1.95 -11.25
CA SER A 836 25.73 -2.43 -9.97
C SER A 836 26.32 -1.64 -8.79
N PRO A 837 25.66 -1.61 -7.62
CA PRO A 837 26.23 -1.01 -6.42
C PRO A 837 27.59 -1.61 -6.00
N GLN A 838 27.84 -2.90 -6.26
CA GLN A 838 29.16 -3.49 -5.99
C GLN A 838 30.23 -2.92 -6.93
N ALA A 839 29.93 -2.79 -8.22
CA ALA A 839 30.83 -2.15 -9.19
C ALA A 839 31.08 -0.67 -8.82
N THR A 840 30.08 0.03 -8.28
CA THR A 840 30.26 1.40 -7.77
C THR A 840 31.34 1.47 -6.70
N ALA A 841 31.37 0.51 -5.76
CA ALA A 841 32.39 0.47 -4.71
C ALA A 841 33.81 0.23 -5.28
N GLU A 842 33.94 -0.59 -6.32
CA GLU A 842 35.20 -0.80 -7.04
C GLU A 842 35.64 0.48 -7.77
N ILE A 843 34.73 1.14 -8.49
CA ILE A 843 34.98 2.41 -9.17
C ILE A 843 35.43 3.48 -8.17
N PHE A 844 34.78 3.59 -7.00
CA PHE A 844 35.19 4.54 -5.97
C PHE A 844 36.62 4.26 -5.48
N ARG A 845 37.02 2.98 -5.41
CA ARG A 845 38.37 2.60 -4.98
C ARG A 845 39.41 3.03 -6.00
N GLU A 846 39.13 2.83 -7.29
CA GLU A 846 40.00 3.24 -8.38
C GLU A 846 40.14 4.77 -8.48
N ILE A 847 39.02 5.50 -8.42
CA ILE A 847 39.02 6.98 -8.48
C ILE A 847 39.80 7.58 -7.33
N LYS A 848 39.67 6.99 -6.15
CA LYS A 848 40.33 7.47 -4.94
C LYS A 848 41.84 7.20 -4.95
N SER A 849 42.32 6.27 -5.77
CA SER A 849 43.75 5.99 -5.93
C SER A 849 44.51 7.24 -6.39
N GLY A 850 45.36 7.79 -5.52
CA GLY A 850 46.17 8.98 -5.81
C GLY A 850 45.54 10.32 -5.47
N HIS A 851 44.35 10.36 -4.87
CA HIS A 851 43.69 11.58 -4.38
C HIS A 851 43.75 11.71 -2.85
N PRO A 852 43.75 12.93 -2.30
CA PRO A 852 43.74 13.14 -0.86
C PRO A 852 42.40 12.73 -0.22
N GLU A 853 42.46 12.36 1.06
CA GLU A 853 41.28 12.01 1.85
C GLU A 853 40.39 13.24 2.13
N PRO A 854 39.05 13.09 2.09
CA PRO A 854 38.11 14.17 2.39
C PRO A 854 38.04 14.44 3.90
N ASP A 855 37.77 15.69 4.27
CA ASP A 855 37.51 16.08 5.66
C ASP A 855 36.02 16.36 5.89
N THR A 856 35.46 15.86 6.99
CA THR A 856 34.02 15.98 7.31
C THR A 856 33.62 17.38 7.71
N THR A 857 34.49 18.10 8.43
CA THR A 857 34.14 19.43 8.95
C THR A 857 33.98 20.42 7.80
N THR A 858 34.93 20.43 6.87
CA THR A 858 34.87 21.25 5.65
C THR A 858 33.69 20.87 4.77
N ALA A 859 33.46 19.57 4.53
CA ALA A 859 32.34 19.05 3.76
C ALA A 859 30.97 19.53 4.27
N SER A 860 30.79 19.58 5.60
CA SER A 860 29.52 20.02 6.21
C SER A 860 29.25 21.52 6.07
N LEU A 861 30.30 22.34 5.95
CA LEU A 861 30.20 23.81 5.88
C LEU A 861 29.94 24.31 4.46
N ILE A 862 30.33 23.53 3.44
CA ILE A 862 30.16 23.90 2.03
C ILE A 862 28.66 24.01 1.69
N GLY A 863 28.26 25.18 1.20
CA GLY A 863 26.87 25.51 0.84
C GLY A 863 26.11 26.35 1.87
N LEU A 864 26.56 26.46 3.13
CA LEU A 864 25.90 27.30 4.16
C LEU A 864 26.04 28.81 3.91
N ASP A 865 27.09 29.24 3.21
CA ASP A 865 27.36 30.66 2.94
C ASP A 865 26.35 31.31 1.99
N GLU A 866 25.65 30.53 1.15
CA GLU A 866 24.57 31.06 0.29
C GLU A 866 23.24 31.15 1.04
N TYR A 867 22.93 30.17 1.90
CA TYR A 867 21.75 30.20 2.77
C TYR A 867 21.83 31.34 3.79
N SER A 868 22.99 31.51 4.43
CA SER A 868 23.21 32.59 5.40
C SER A 868 23.24 34.00 4.80
N LYS A 869 23.52 34.13 3.48
CA LYS A 869 23.40 35.40 2.75
C LYS A 869 21.95 35.73 2.36
N ALA A 870 21.11 34.71 2.08
CA ALA A 870 19.67 34.90 1.94
C ALA A 870 18.99 35.27 3.27
N ASP A 871 19.53 34.80 4.40
CA ASP A 871 19.00 35.02 5.76
C ASP A 871 19.46 36.32 6.43
N LYS A 872 20.31 37.14 5.78
CA LYS A 872 20.61 38.51 6.25
C LYS A 872 19.45 39.50 6.03
N ALA A 873 18.38 39.09 5.35
CA ALA A 873 17.10 39.80 5.31
C ALA A 873 16.18 39.33 6.46
N GLY A 874 16.66 39.41 7.70
CA GLY A 874 15.88 39.41 8.94
C GLY A 874 14.80 38.35 9.09
N ASN A 875 15.15 37.17 9.62
CA ASN A 875 14.31 36.37 10.53
C ASN A 875 15.08 35.13 11.01
N LEU A 876 15.80 35.25 12.12
CA LEU A 876 16.33 34.11 12.86
C LEU A 876 15.52 33.92 14.13
N GLU A 877 14.55 33.01 14.09
CA GLU A 877 14.18 32.23 15.26
C GLU A 877 14.51 30.77 14.93
N LEU A 878 15.34 30.20 15.79
CA LEU A 878 15.79 28.82 15.80
C LEU A 878 14.57 27.90 15.85
N ILE A 879 14.44 27.02 14.84
CA ILE A 879 13.42 25.98 14.80
C ILE A 879 13.87 24.88 15.78
N GLU A 880 13.51 25.04 17.05
CA GLU A 880 13.48 23.96 18.03
C GLU A 880 12.05 23.43 18.19
N GLY A 881 11.91 22.11 18.21
CA GLY A 881 10.88 21.42 19.00
C GLY A 881 9.47 21.25 18.41
N SER A 882 9.21 20.05 17.89
CA SER A 882 8.02 19.25 18.26
C SER A 882 6.63 19.54 17.66
N ASN A 883 6.47 20.32 16.58
CA ASN A 883 5.16 20.39 15.87
C ASN A 883 5.24 20.55 14.34
N SER A 884 6.36 20.16 13.73
CA SER A 884 6.67 20.46 12.32
C SER A 884 5.93 19.61 11.29
N ASN A 885 5.51 18.38 11.59
CA ASN A 885 5.05 17.45 10.55
C ASN A 885 3.70 17.87 9.93
N ASN A 886 2.71 18.23 10.75
CA ASN A 886 1.42 18.72 10.24
C ASN A 886 1.54 20.09 9.57
N ARG A 887 2.48 20.93 10.03
CA ARG A 887 2.71 22.26 9.45
C ARG A 887 3.42 22.17 8.10
N ILE A 888 4.42 21.31 7.94
CA ILE A 888 5.12 21.11 6.66
C ILE A 888 4.16 20.58 5.61
N LEU A 889 3.34 19.57 5.94
CA LEU A 889 2.36 19.00 5.01
C LEU A 889 1.30 20.02 4.60
N SER A 890 0.79 20.82 5.55
CA SER A 890 -0.16 21.89 5.26
C SER A 890 0.47 23.00 4.41
N GLU A 891 1.73 23.36 4.68
CA GLU A 891 2.49 24.34 3.89
C GLU A 891 2.76 23.85 2.47
N GLU A 892 3.12 22.58 2.29
CA GLU A 892 3.35 21.97 0.98
C GLU A 892 2.05 21.83 0.18
N MET A 893 0.96 21.38 0.82
CA MET A 893 -0.36 21.30 0.20
C MET A 893 -0.84 22.68 -0.25
N ILE A 894 -0.74 23.71 0.60
CA ILE A 894 -1.12 25.08 0.22
C ILE A 894 -0.23 25.58 -0.92
N ARG A 895 1.06 25.29 -0.92
CA ARG A 895 1.97 25.70 -2.02
C ARG A 895 1.63 25.02 -3.35
N SER A 896 1.05 23.83 -3.33
CA SER A 896 0.62 23.12 -4.54
C SER A 896 -0.63 23.71 -5.19
N LEU A 897 -1.38 24.56 -4.48
CA LEU A 897 -2.62 25.14 -4.99
C LEU A 897 -2.36 26.21 -6.08
N PRO A 898 -3.20 26.27 -7.12
CA PRO A 898 -3.00 27.18 -8.24
C PRO A 898 -3.04 28.65 -7.79
N GLY A 899 -2.00 29.40 -8.16
CA GLY A 899 -1.86 30.82 -7.83
C GLY A 899 -1.20 31.11 -6.49
N MET A 900 -0.73 30.10 -5.75
CA MET A 900 0.00 30.27 -4.49
C MET A 900 1.50 30.49 -4.71
N ASN A 901 2.03 31.57 -4.12
CA ASN A 901 3.46 31.87 -4.05
C ASN A 901 3.98 31.71 -2.61
N LEU A 902 5.30 31.66 -2.41
CA LEU A 902 5.92 31.55 -1.06
C LEU A 902 5.46 32.67 -0.11
N ILE A 903 5.27 33.88 -0.63
CA ILE A 903 4.80 35.04 0.15
C ILE A 903 3.31 34.90 0.50
N ASN A 904 2.49 34.42 -0.44
CA ASN A 904 1.04 34.30 -0.26
C ASN A 904 0.67 33.15 0.66
N SER A 905 1.32 32.00 0.50
CA SER A 905 1.21 30.86 1.42
C SER A 905 1.63 31.26 2.84
N ASN A 906 2.78 31.94 3.00
CA ASN A 906 3.19 32.45 4.31
C ASN A 906 2.21 33.47 4.90
N LYS A 907 1.51 34.29 4.10
CA LYS A 907 0.46 35.19 4.60
C LYS A 907 -0.75 34.44 5.13
N ILE A 908 -1.18 33.36 4.49
CA ILE A 908 -2.28 32.50 4.95
C ILE A 908 -1.89 31.80 6.26
N LEU A 909 -0.68 31.25 6.32
CA LEU A 909 -0.19 30.45 7.44
C LEU A 909 0.32 31.27 8.64
N ARG A 910 0.87 32.47 8.43
CA ARG A 910 1.52 33.30 9.47
C ARG A 910 0.81 34.61 9.77
N SER A 911 -0.39 34.85 9.23
CA SER A 911 -1.15 36.06 9.55
C SER A 911 -1.41 36.15 11.06
N LYS A 912 -0.91 37.21 11.72
CA LYS A 912 -1.11 37.51 13.16
C LYS A 912 -2.59 37.64 13.56
N LYS A 913 -3.48 37.88 12.60
CA LYS A 913 -4.93 37.67 12.76
C LYS A 913 -5.22 36.32 12.12
N LYS A 914 -5.44 35.26 12.91
CA LYS A 914 -5.89 33.95 12.43
C LYS A 914 -7.22 34.13 11.67
N LYS A 915 -7.15 34.40 10.36
CA LYS A 915 -8.33 34.60 9.51
C LYS A 915 -8.83 33.28 8.92
N VAL A 916 -8.00 32.23 8.96
CA VAL A 916 -8.31 30.88 8.51
C VAL A 916 -7.53 29.91 9.40
N ASN A 917 -8.23 29.03 10.11
CA ASN A 917 -7.61 28.03 10.99
C ASN A 917 -7.42 26.69 10.28
N ASN A 918 -8.36 26.32 9.41
CA ASN A 918 -8.40 25.03 8.73
C ASN A 918 -8.61 25.16 7.22
N LEU A 919 -8.16 24.17 6.44
CA LEU A 919 -8.39 24.13 4.98
C LEU A 919 -9.88 24.15 4.63
N ARG A 920 -10.74 23.53 5.46
CA ARG A 920 -12.20 23.57 5.30
C ARG A 920 -12.73 25.01 5.31
N GLU A 921 -12.21 25.84 6.19
CA GLU A 921 -12.59 27.25 6.28
C GLU A 921 -12.08 28.01 5.05
N LEU A 922 -10.87 27.71 4.55
CA LEU A 922 -10.37 28.27 3.29
C LEU A 922 -11.29 27.96 2.11
N CYS A 923 -11.82 26.73 2.04
CA CYS A 923 -12.74 26.31 1.00
C CYS A 923 -14.14 26.94 1.12
N GLY A 924 -14.55 27.32 2.33
CA GLY A 924 -15.83 27.99 2.59
C GLY A 924 -15.81 29.51 2.38
N LEU A 925 -14.65 30.13 2.08
CA LEU A 925 -14.55 31.58 1.89
C LEU A 925 -15.19 32.04 0.58
N SER A 926 -15.80 33.22 0.62
CA SER A 926 -16.29 33.87 -0.59
C SER A 926 -15.15 34.34 -1.50
N GLU A 927 -15.42 34.50 -2.81
CA GLU A 927 -14.42 34.96 -3.78
C GLU A 927 -13.79 36.31 -3.38
N ARG A 928 -14.58 37.20 -2.74
CA ARG A 928 -14.12 38.51 -2.27
C ARG A 928 -13.12 38.37 -1.11
N GLU A 929 -13.41 37.50 -0.16
CA GLU A 929 -12.53 37.24 0.99
C GLU A 929 -11.23 36.58 0.54
N MET A 930 -11.30 35.64 -0.39
CA MET A 930 -10.13 34.96 -0.95
C MET A 930 -9.23 35.93 -1.75
N LYS A 931 -9.83 36.83 -2.54
CA LYS A 931 -9.11 37.92 -3.24
C LYS A 931 -8.45 38.90 -2.26
N ASN A 932 -9.12 39.23 -1.16
CA ASN A 932 -8.57 40.12 -0.13
C ASN A 932 -7.40 39.50 0.64
N LEU A 933 -7.35 38.17 0.76
CA LEU A 933 -6.29 37.45 1.47
C LEU A 933 -5.02 37.26 0.62
N ILE A 934 -5.17 36.90 -0.65
CA ILE A 934 -4.08 36.36 -1.48
C ILE A 934 -3.79 37.25 -2.71
N GLY A 935 -4.67 38.20 -3.02
CA GLY A 935 -4.61 39.07 -4.19
C GLY A 935 -5.68 38.71 -5.23
N ILE A 936 -6.02 39.66 -6.10
CA ILE A 936 -7.17 39.57 -7.02
C ILE A 936 -7.04 38.39 -8.00
N GLU A 937 -5.86 38.22 -8.60
CA GLU A 937 -5.62 37.20 -9.61
C GLU A 937 -5.45 35.79 -8.99
N SER A 938 -4.58 35.67 -8.00
CA SER A 938 -4.36 34.41 -7.27
C SER A 938 -5.61 33.92 -6.53
N GLY A 939 -6.35 34.84 -5.91
CA GLY A 939 -7.59 34.51 -5.20
C GLY A 939 -8.72 34.09 -6.15
N SER A 940 -8.81 34.68 -7.36
CA SER A 940 -9.79 34.21 -8.36
C SER A 940 -9.43 32.83 -8.92
N LYS A 941 -8.14 32.54 -9.15
CA LYS A 941 -7.67 31.22 -9.59
C LYS A 941 -7.95 30.15 -8.53
N LEU A 942 -7.66 30.45 -7.27
CA LEU A 942 -7.92 29.53 -6.16
C LEU A 942 -9.42 29.30 -5.95
N TYR A 943 -10.24 30.36 -5.97
CA TYR A 943 -11.69 30.24 -5.79
C TYR A 943 -12.35 29.43 -6.92
N LYS A 944 -11.88 29.63 -8.17
CA LYS A 944 -12.29 28.82 -9.31
C LYS A 944 -11.92 27.36 -9.06
N PHE A 945 -10.66 27.06 -8.76
CA PHE A 945 -10.24 25.68 -8.49
C PHE A 945 -11.05 24.97 -7.40
N VAL A 946 -11.41 25.67 -6.32
CA VAL A 946 -12.16 25.10 -5.19
C VAL A 946 -13.64 24.86 -5.52
N ASN A 947 -14.27 25.79 -6.23
CA ASN A 947 -15.73 25.78 -6.48
C ASN A 947 -16.10 25.34 -7.90
N GLU A 948 -15.13 25.07 -8.75
CA GLU A 948 -15.33 24.44 -10.05
C GLU A 948 -15.66 22.97 -9.78
N GLU A 949 -16.95 22.61 -9.93
CA GLU A 949 -17.33 21.21 -10.10
C GLU A 949 -16.46 20.63 -11.21
N VAL A 950 -15.93 19.41 -11.04
CA VAL A 950 -14.96 18.76 -11.93
C VAL A 950 -15.47 18.75 -13.39
N ASP A 951 -15.22 19.87 -14.02
CA ASP A 951 -15.24 20.16 -15.42
C ASP A 951 -13.83 19.83 -15.86
N GLY A 952 -13.65 18.77 -16.66
CA GLY A 952 -12.33 18.29 -17.09
C GLY A 952 -11.56 19.28 -17.98
N LYS A 953 -11.20 20.44 -17.45
CA LYS A 953 -10.32 21.46 -18.01
C LYS A 953 -9.26 21.84 -16.98
N SER A 954 -8.39 20.88 -16.66
CA SER A 954 -7.03 21.18 -16.26
C SER A 954 -6.10 20.15 -16.86
#